data_AF-A0A2H0MTJ9-F1
#
_entry.id   AF-A0A2H0MTJ9-F1
#
_cell.length_a   1.000
_cell.length_b   1.000
_cell.length_c   1.000
_cell.angle_alpha   90.00
_cell.angle_beta   90.00
_cell.angle_gamma   90.00
#
_symmetry.space_group_name_H-M   'P 1'
#
loop_
_entity.id
_entity.type
_entity.pdbx_description
1 polymer ?
#
loop_
_entity_poly.entity_id
_entity_poly.type
_entity_poly.pdbx_seq_one_letter_code
_entity_poly.pdbx_strand_id
1 'polypeptide(L)'
;MARYSCFICPREDYSDKSLNDLCPICSKPYDFPLKEYPEEINGYKIIKPLARGFYSSAYIAEYGFLKTECVLKIAPFEIYKFFKKDFKAECVKHKEVARDTEYVVGIKDLIADPISLDFGKSSIMCQVAVLDYIDGNPLEEYFEGKLQLNALSSAQIAIDLFRIREELENKRVNHNDLHGGNILIKSLKDDSRRAGELDPTLRAIAIDLGSVSDESKSIKDKRLGDIHWIADHLKVMTEKLLIDPDKTSDSDFRLAGVFQGIIQNLLPNIENQRTPNSEDIINQIKEGVFFTSSPWKNPLKISSFGDSYNAQTLAPWFVPKLLVDPDDAWLKSVSSHGHLIITGMRGCGKTMLLKAMQFHARAAVRRLEENAEETIKRLKEDNFVGLYMAAQEIKGTLSKDKKSKDTNTIDIQIARLYIGYAKGAVDALSHLKEISRDQVSNLAHSKISKAVSDYIPLDENFKARLKSVITLSDLRYVLLEIEIELNRNGIPLDFTIESAQAFPHLARIILECSSLWGESYILFLLDDVSTRYLMKENVEPILSHLLFHDQNCAFKISSEIQTIELAFDVPGKLEQPGEDRDYKVFDLGAEVYRKIKSKKNGGKYFVGDILKKRAEIWPAHPKDKLSGGEGPISPSELLGDTSLANIANTIVSSSSTSSERKRVYYGITALSRVCVGDIGDVISLYESFLRNYKNESPISKQIQSESYQEFSAKRLFGLKHFRQEGFLKDYSDSFAEASYELMYQSYQDIIKKRVERKRLRQYLSLYVRITSGDKEKQYRKLRELIDAGLFVFAGGTSGPRAKVRDTDPIRQFKLTYRKIYGLVKYIGLAESDRFELSGEELELWLNMKSSEEGKEILLRNLVKEETSDEDDLDDSEEEIEIQSIVVSEKKSDALNTIRQRTLFDELEKPAEENKSQIYFSEENQEFLKLKLPLIETIEPKQDNFKPIDQLILGLGFESRTLESLKVILEIAKPKEVLAIKYKHEGKSKEMLDLLDKEKIDYRVIDYSNNWDKELDSSVQRRMVDITGLAKPVIFGTIRESLISKRQVWICHTKAEQHYPLDAHLEKLLDAGKSDDHFKILEEMENILTGEEQPYSLINLLPSEADESRRKVLCAFSSPKHKRLFGLISSKEYDRFEIGTPISKTPRGKLAKIAANVAAGEFTSAEISEIDSNDINEAIKFLFRCYKEWYMDRGFNFELGLTGSKIQAVACSVLSASLKVAQCYYVEPKDFNPIKFTAGVGPTSFYKITLPN
;
A
#
# COMPACT_ATOMS: atom_id res chain seq x y z
N MET A 1 32.46 -30.38 -6.46
CA MET A 1 33.61 -31.30 -6.35
C MET A 1 34.60 -30.67 -5.37
N ALA A 2 35.30 -31.46 -4.57
CA ALA A 2 36.18 -30.96 -3.51
C ALA A 2 37.64 -31.35 -3.77
N ARG A 3 38.56 -30.65 -3.11
CA ARG A 3 39.99 -30.95 -3.20
C ARG A 3 40.33 -31.96 -2.11
N TYR A 4 41.03 -33.02 -2.48
CA TYR A 4 41.50 -34.03 -1.53
C TYR A 4 42.99 -34.33 -1.74
N SER A 5 43.73 -34.39 -0.64
CA SER A 5 45.04 -35.02 -0.59
C SER A 5 44.89 -36.49 -0.17
N CYS A 6 45.77 -37.37 -0.65
CA CYS A 6 45.68 -38.77 -0.26
C CYS A 6 46.07 -38.92 1.21
N PHE A 7 45.23 -39.62 2.00
CA PHE A 7 45.44 -39.78 3.44
C PHE A 7 46.74 -40.52 3.80
N ILE A 8 47.31 -41.30 2.87
CA ILE A 8 48.59 -42.02 3.05
C ILE A 8 49.76 -41.32 2.34
N CYS A 9 49.50 -40.72 1.18
CA CYS A 9 50.54 -40.29 0.25
C CYS A 9 50.40 -38.78 -0.05
N PRO A 10 50.86 -37.88 0.84
CA PRO A 10 50.76 -36.43 0.63
C PRO A 10 51.44 -36.02 -0.68
N ARG A 11 50.75 -35.16 -1.44
CA ARG A 11 51.27 -34.48 -2.63
C ARG A 11 50.70 -33.06 -2.72
N GLU A 12 51.43 -32.16 -3.38
CA GLU A 12 50.93 -30.85 -3.81
C GLU A 12 50.01 -31.01 -5.02
N ASP A 13 48.83 -31.59 -4.79
CA ASP A 13 47.82 -31.78 -5.83
C ASP A 13 46.47 -31.21 -5.37
N TYR A 14 46.15 -30.04 -5.91
CA TYR A 14 44.94 -29.26 -5.60
C TYR A 14 43.88 -29.37 -6.69
N SER A 15 43.99 -30.35 -7.59
CA SER A 15 42.92 -30.65 -8.56
C SER A 15 41.66 -31.16 -7.86
N ASP A 16 40.51 -30.89 -8.46
CA ASP A 16 39.21 -31.38 -7.98
C ASP A 16 39.10 -32.89 -8.17
N LYS A 17 38.64 -33.60 -7.14
CA LYS A 17 38.56 -35.06 -7.12
C LYS A 17 37.23 -35.52 -6.52
N SER A 18 36.78 -36.70 -6.93
CA SER A 18 35.70 -37.43 -6.26
C SER A 18 36.25 -38.27 -5.11
N LEU A 19 35.44 -38.49 -4.08
CA LEU A 19 35.78 -39.33 -2.94
C LEU A 19 36.11 -40.79 -3.33
N ASN A 20 35.53 -41.26 -4.44
CA ASN A 20 35.76 -42.60 -4.99
C ASN A 20 36.98 -42.69 -5.92
N ASP A 21 37.62 -41.56 -6.25
CA ASP A 21 38.83 -41.57 -7.10
C ASP A 21 39.98 -42.26 -6.38
N LEU A 22 40.82 -42.97 -7.13
CA LEU A 22 41.95 -43.73 -6.58
C LEU A 22 43.22 -42.88 -6.54
N CYS A 23 43.94 -42.93 -5.43
CA CYS A 23 45.26 -42.34 -5.35
C CYS A 23 46.22 -43.05 -6.33
N PRO A 24 46.98 -42.31 -7.16
CA PRO A 24 47.89 -42.90 -8.14
C PRO A 24 49.11 -43.62 -7.53
N ILE A 25 49.36 -43.49 -6.22
CA ILE A 25 50.45 -44.18 -5.52
C ILE A 25 49.94 -45.44 -4.83
N CYS A 26 48.99 -45.28 -3.91
CA CYS A 26 48.55 -46.38 -3.05
C CYS A 26 47.30 -47.11 -3.57
N SER A 27 46.69 -46.63 -4.66
CA SER A 27 45.46 -47.17 -5.26
C SER A 27 44.27 -47.26 -4.29
N LYS A 28 44.30 -46.55 -3.16
CA LYS A 28 43.17 -46.43 -2.24
C LYS A 28 42.26 -45.27 -2.66
N PRO A 29 40.93 -45.39 -2.48
CA PRO A 29 40.01 -44.29 -2.73
C PRO A 29 40.20 -43.17 -1.70
N TYR A 30 39.93 -41.91 -2.06
CA TYR A 30 40.14 -40.76 -1.16
C TYR A 30 39.28 -40.79 0.11
N ASP A 31 38.15 -41.51 0.08
CA ASP A 31 37.27 -41.74 1.23
C ASP A 31 37.56 -43.00 2.03
N PHE A 32 38.62 -43.77 1.72
CA PHE A 32 38.93 -44.99 2.46
C PHE A 32 38.98 -44.81 3.98
N PRO A 33 39.43 -43.66 4.57
CA PRO A 33 39.42 -43.50 6.02
C PRO A 33 38.01 -43.46 6.60
N LEU A 34 36.99 -43.06 5.83
CA LEU A 34 35.59 -43.10 6.27
C LEU A 34 34.98 -44.51 6.17
N LYS A 35 35.57 -45.38 5.34
CA LYS A 35 35.10 -46.77 5.12
C LYS A 35 35.80 -47.78 6.03
N GLU A 36 37.10 -47.62 6.22
CA GLU A 36 37.97 -48.48 7.02
C GLU A 36 38.53 -47.65 8.19
N TYR A 37 37.80 -47.49 9.30
CA TYR A 37 38.22 -46.67 10.46
C TYR A 37 38.36 -47.51 11.74
N PRO A 38 39.18 -47.07 12.73
CA PRO A 38 39.32 -47.76 14.01
C PRO A 38 38.04 -47.68 14.86
N GLU A 39 37.73 -48.72 15.62
CA GLU A 39 36.55 -48.73 16.52
C GLU A 39 36.78 -47.90 17.80
N GLU A 40 38.04 -47.76 18.24
CA GLU A 40 38.42 -47.02 19.43
C GLU A 40 39.77 -46.31 19.24
N ILE A 41 39.91 -45.11 19.81
CA ILE A 41 41.14 -44.30 19.78
C ILE A 41 41.40 -43.76 21.17
N ASN A 42 42.47 -44.19 21.85
CA ASN A 42 42.91 -43.64 23.13
C ASN A 42 41.79 -43.50 24.18
N GLY A 43 40.92 -44.52 24.30
CA GLY A 43 39.76 -44.52 25.20
C GLY A 43 38.48 -43.87 24.66
N TYR A 44 38.53 -43.31 23.44
CA TYR A 44 37.35 -42.76 22.75
C TYR A 44 36.76 -43.81 21.82
N LYS A 45 35.52 -44.20 22.05
CA LYS A 45 34.83 -45.17 21.20
C LYS A 45 34.19 -44.47 20.01
N ILE A 46 34.55 -44.84 18.80
CA ILE A 46 33.96 -44.27 17.58
C ILE A 46 32.52 -44.80 17.42
N ILE A 47 31.57 -43.88 17.26
CA ILE A 47 30.17 -44.19 16.96
C ILE A 47 29.99 -44.36 15.45
N LYS A 48 30.45 -43.35 14.68
CA LYS A 48 30.34 -43.33 13.22
C LYS A 48 31.31 -42.34 12.58
N PRO A 49 31.72 -42.56 11.32
CA PRO A 49 32.43 -41.57 10.52
C PRO A 49 31.51 -40.39 10.22
N LEU A 50 32.08 -39.18 10.21
CA LEU A 50 31.35 -37.93 10.00
C LEU A 50 31.66 -37.34 8.62
N ALA A 51 32.92 -36.97 8.36
CA ALA A 51 33.28 -36.26 7.14
C ALA A 51 34.77 -36.38 6.77
N ARG A 52 35.09 -36.13 5.49
CA ARG A 52 36.45 -36.08 4.95
C ARG A 52 36.80 -34.66 4.51
N GLY A 53 37.80 -34.04 5.13
CA GLY A 53 38.35 -32.74 4.71
C GLY A 53 39.48 -32.87 3.67
N PHE A 54 40.28 -31.82 3.45
CA PHE A 54 41.40 -31.88 2.48
C PHE A 54 42.45 -32.95 2.88
N TYR A 55 42.91 -32.95 4.14
CA TYR A 55 43.89 -33.94 4.68
C TYR A 55 43.46 -34.68 5.94
N SER A 56 42.31 -34.35 6.53
CA SER A 56 41.82 -34.96 7.77
C SER A 56 40.50 -35.71 7.59
N SER A 57 40.20 -36.61 8.52
CA SER A 57 38.90 -37.29 8.63
C SER A 57 38.32 -37.03 10.02
N ALA A 58 37.01 -36.81 10.09
CA ALA A 58 36.29 -36.53 11.31
C ALA A 58 35.36 -37.68 11.67
N TYR A 59 35.26 -37.99 12.95
CA TYR A 59 34.43 -39.07 13.50
C TYR A 59 33.69 -38.57 14.74
N ILE A 60 32.47 -39.06 14.95
CA ILE A 60 31.77 -38.87 16.22
C ILE A 60 32.20 -40.00 17.15
N ALA A 61 32.59 -39.65 18.38
CA ALA A 61 33.02 -40.60 19.39
C ALA A 61 32.42 -40.27 20.76
N GLU A 62 32.33 -41.28 21.63
CA GLU A 62 31.97 -41.14 23.04
C GLU A 62 33.19 -41.33 23.94
N TYR A 63 33.25 -40.59 25.03
CA TYR A 63 34.29 -40.73 26.05
C TYR A 63 33.74 -40.75 27.47
N GLY A 64 34.37 -41.58 28.32
CA GLY A 64 34.09 -41.67 29.75
C GLY A 64 32.77 -42.37 30.11
N PHE A 65 32.51 -42.48 31.41
CA PHE A 65 31.34 -43.19 31.96
C PHE A 65 30.00 -42.55 31.55
N LEU A 66 29.97 -41.23 31.43
CA LEU A 66 28.77 -40.47 31.02
C LEU A 66 28.52 -40.53 29.51
N LYS A 67 29.41 -41.18 28.74
CA LYS A 67 29.33 -41.28 27.27
C LYS A 67 29.17 -39.93 26.59
N THR A 68 30.01 -38.97 26.99
CA THR A 68 29.96 -37.62 26.42
C THR A 68 30.40 -37.67 24.96
N GLU A 69 29.55 -37.19 24.06
CA GLU A 69 29.88 -37.12 22.63
C GLU A 69 30.92 -36.01 22.34
N CYS A 70 31.81 -36.30 21.41
CA CYS A 70 32.80 -35.38 20.86
C CYS A 70 33.12 -35.73 19.40
N VAL A 71 33.80 -34.81 18.72
CA VAL A 71 34.30 -35.07 17.36
C VAL A 71 35.81 -35.27 17.41
N LEU A 72 36.29 -36.41 16.91
CA LEU A 72 37.71 -36.67 16.71
C LEU A 72 38.10 -36.27 15.29
N LYS A 73 38.95 -35.24 15.16
CA LYS A 73 39.55 -34.85 13.87
C LYS A 73 40.93 -35.48 13.77
N ILE A 74 41.08 -36.41 12.83
CA ILE A 74 42.28 -37.23 12.65
C ILE A 74 43.01 -36.80 11.38
N ALA A 75 44.28 -36.46 11.52
CA ALA A 75 45.17 -36.14 10.41
C ALA A 75 46.44 -37.01 10.44
N PRO A 76 46.91 -37.55 9.31
CA PRO A 76 48.17 -38.27 9.25
C PRO A 76 49.36 -37.36 9.56
N PHE A 77 50.28 -37.85 10.39
CA PHE A 77 51.48 -37.13 10.81
C PHE A 77 52.37 -36.73 9.62
N GLU A 78 52.54 -37.63 8.66
CA GLU A 78 53.35 -37.37 7.46
C GLU A 78 52.79 -36.24 6.58
N ILE A 79 51.47 -35.97 6.63
CA ILE A 79 50.90 -34.83 5.91
C ILE A 79 51.33 -33.51 6.54
N TYR A 80 51.27 -33.38 7.86
CA TYR A 80 51.71 -32.17 8.56
C TYR A 80 53.20 -31.90 8.36
N LYS A 81 54.01 -32.97 8.38
CA LYS A 81 55.44 -32.91 8.07
C LYS A 81 55.70 -32.46 6.62
N PHE A 82 54.95 -32.97 5.65
CA PHE A 82 55.07 -32.59 4.25
C PHE A 82 54.73 -31.10 4.02
N PHE A 83 53.62 -30.62 4.56
CA PHE A 83 53.21 -29.21 4.44
C PHE A 83 53.90 -28.27 5.43
N LYS A 84 54.84 -28.78 6.25
CA LYS A 84 55.59 -28.01 7.27
C LYS A 84 54.67 -27.25 8.24
N LYS A 85 53.58 -27.89 8.67
CA LYS A 85 52.63 -27.34 9.64
C LYS A 85 52.90 -27.87 11.05
N ASP A 86 52.59 -27.08 12.07
CA ASP A 86 52.61 -27.49 13.47
C ASP A 86 51.17 -27.68 13.99
N PHE A 87 50.80 -28.94 14.22
CA PHE A 87 49.48 -29.33 14.69
C PHE A 87 49.16 -28.84 16.10
N LYS A 88 50.16 -28.80 16.99
CA LYS A 88 49.97 -28.35 18.37
C LYS A 88 49.74 -26.85 18.40
N ALA A 89 50.52 -26.09 17.63
CA ALA A 89 50.31 -24.66 17.46
C ALA A 89 48.92 -24.35 16.85
N GLU A 90 48.48 -25.13 15.85
CA GLU A 90 47.13 -25.02 15.26
C GLU A 90 46.03 -25.25 16.31
N CYS A 91 46.14 -26.28 17.15
CA CYS A 91 45.19 -26.57 18.22
C CYS A 91 45.16 -25.50 19.32
N VAL A 92 46.33 -24.96 19.71
CA VAL A 92 46.43 -23.86 20.67
C VAL A 92 45.73 -22.61 20.12
N LYS A 93 46.00 -22.27 18.85
CA LYS A 93 45.35 -21.15 18.19
C LYS A 93 43.84 -21.35 18.07
N HIS A 94 43.38 -22.55 17.75
CA HIS A 94 41.94 -22.90 17.78
C HIS A 94 41.36 -22.62 19.18
N LYS A 95 42.01 -23.10 20.24
CA LYS A 95 41.55 -22.90 21.62
C LYS A 95 41.44 -21.42 21.99
N GLU A 96 42.40 -20.61 21.58
CA GLU A 96 42.38 -19.16 21.78
C GLU A 96 41.22 -18.50 21.03
N VAL A 97 40.99 -18.90 19.78
CA VAL A 97 39.92 -18.34 18.93
C VAL A 97 38.53 -18.76 19.42
N ALA A 98 38.37 -20.00 19.89
CA ALA A 98 37.09 -20.51 20.40
C ALA A 98 36.80 -20.10 21.86
N ARG A 99 37.73 -19.41 22.53
CA ARG A 99 37.55 -18.97 23.91
C ARG A 99 36.45 -17.91 24.02
N ASP A 100 35.61 -18.02 25.04
CA ASP A 100 34.60 -17.03 25.43
C ASP A 100 33.62 -16.66 24.31
N THR A 101 33.35 -17.57 23.36
CA THR A 101 32.41 -17.36 22.24
C THR A 101 31.53 -18.58 22.02
N GLU A 102 30.33 -18.35 21.53
CA GLU A 102 29.37 -19.41 21.18
C GLU A 102 29.24 -19.65 19.67
N TYR A 103 29.98 -18.87 18.87
CA TYR A 103 29.89 -18.83 17.40
C TYR A 103 30.97 -19.66 16.71
N VAL A 104 31.92 -20.20 17.46
CA VAL A 104 33.05 -21.01 16.97
C VAL A 104 33.09 -22.32 17.76
N VAL A 105 33.26 -23.45 17.07
CA VAL A 105 33.34 -24.76 17.74
C VAL A 105 34.50 -24.82 18.72
N GLY A 106 34.26 -25.32 19.93
CA GLY A 106 35.30 -25.50 20.94
C GLY A 106 36.22 -26.68 20.64
N ILE A 107 37.45 -26.59 21.15
CA ILE A 107 38.43 -27.69 21.20
C ILE A 107 38.64 -28.08 22.66
N LYS A 108 38.31 -29.34 22.99
CA LYS A 108 38.42 -29.87 24.35
C LYS A 108 39.87 -30.24 24.68
N ASP A 109 40.52 -30.96 23.78
CA ASP A 109 41.85 -31.51 24.00
C ASP A 109 42.56 -31.89 22.68
N LEU A 110 43.82 -32.32 22.79
CA LEU A 110 44.59 -32.94 21.70
C LEU A 110 45.39 -34.14 22.24
N ILE A 111 45.55 -35.18 21.42
CA ILE A 111 46.44 -36.29 21.77
C ILE A 111 47.89 -35.84 21.51
N ALA A 112 48.67 -35.69 22.59
CA ALA A 112 49.94 -34.98 22.59
C ALA A 112 50.99 -35.56 21.62
N ASP A 113 51.08 -36.88 21.56
CA ASP A 113 52.00 -37.59 20.67
C ASP A 113 51.23 -38.23 19.51
N PRO A 114 51.80 -38.27 18.29
CA PRO A 114 51.22 -39.04 17.20
C PRO A 114 51.04 -40.51 17.60
N ILE A 115 49.89 -41.09 17.27
CA ILE A 115 49.53 -42.47 17.60
C ILE A 115 49.36 -43.29 16.33
N SER A 116 49.74 -44.57 16.36
CA SER A 116 49.48 -45.49 15.25
C SER A 116 48.03 -45.94 15.28
N LEU A 117 47.29 -45.69 14.20
CA LEU A 117 45.90 -46.05 14.04
C LEU A 117 45.71 -47.03 12.89
N ASP A 118 44.89 -48.06 13.12
CA ASP A 118 44.61 -49.09 12.13
C ASP A 118 43.35 -48.74 11.32
N PHE A 119 43.55 -48.41 10.05
CA PHE A 119 42.52 -48.21 9.04
C PHE A 119 42.43 -49.50 8.19
N GLY A 120 41.75 -50.51 8.73
CA GLY A 120 41.64 -51.83 8.12
C GLY A 120 42.98 -52.57 8.09
N LYS A 121 43.60 -52.70 6.90
CA LYS A 121 44.92 -53.35 6.74
C LYS A 121 46.10 -52.37 6.79
N SER A 122 45.84 -51.08 6.96
CA SER A 122 46.85 -50.03 6.92
C SER A 122 46.99 -49.39 8.30
N SER A 123 48.19 -49.50 8.91
CA SER A 123 48.52 -48.76 10.14
C SER A 123 49.18 -47.44 9.79
N ILE A 124 48.62 -46.33 10.27
CA ILE A 124 49.03 -44.97 9.90
C ILE A 124 49.27 -44.17 11.18
N MET A 125 50.43 -43.51 11.26
CA MET A 125 50.72 -42.56 12.35
C MET A 125 49.88 -41.30 12.16
N CYS A 126 49.03 -41.00 13.14
CA CYS A 126 48.06 -39.91 13.09
C CYS A 126 48.15 -39.00 14.32
N GLN A 127 47.78 -37.75 14.13
CA GLN A 127 47.52 -36.77 15.17
C GLN A 127 46.00 -36.58 15.29
N VAL A 128 45.53 -36.35 16.51
CA VAL A 128 44.10 -36.32 16.82
C VAL A 128 43.78 -35.09 17.67
N ALA A 129 42.81 -34.29 17.21
CA ALA A 129 42.20 -33.20 17.97
C ALA A 129 40.80 -33.62 18.42
N VAL A 130 40.45 -33.24 19.65
CA VAL A 130 39.15 -33.53 20.28
C VAL A 130 38.32 -32.26 20.31
N LEU A 131 37.27 -32.20 19.49
CA LEU A 131 36.38 -31.06 19.33
C LEU A 131 35.03 -31.30 20.03
N ASP A 132 34.32 -30.21 20.33
CA ASP A 132 32.93 -30.28 20.77
C ASP A 132 32.05 -30.89 19.66
N TYR A 133 31.12 -31.77 20.06
CA TYR A 133 30.07 -32.24 19.16
C TYR A 133 28.94 -31.21 19.12
N ILE A 134 28.60 -30.76 17.91
CA ILE A 134 27.49 -29.85 17.65
C ILE A 134 26.41 -30.64 16.92
N ASP A 135 25.24 -30.76 17.54
CA ASP A 135 24.05 -31.35 16.93
C ASP A 135 23.40 -30.33 15.98
N GLY A 136 23.77 -30.40 14.70
CA GLY A 136 23.32 -29.49 13.66
C GLY A 136 23.67 -29.96 12.25
N ASN A 137 23.02 -29.37 11.25
CA ASN A 137 23.26 -29.68 9.83
C ASN A 137 24.14 -28.60 9.18
N PRO A 138 25.02 -28.93 8.23
CA PRO A 138 25.77 -27.94 7.45
C PRO A 138 24.85 -26.96 6.72
N LEU A 139 25.23 -25.69 6.65
CA LEU A 139 24.49 -24.67 5.90
C LEU A 139 24.33 -25.03 4.42
N GLU A 140 25.31 -25.74 3.86
CA GLU A 140 25.27 -26.24 2.48
C GLU A 140 24.08 -27.17 2.19
N GLU A 141 23.58 -27.94 3.17
CA GLU A 141 22.39 -28.79 2.97
C GLU A 141 21.11 -27.99 2.76
N TYR A 142 21.01 -26.81 3.37
CA TYR A 142 19.92 -25.87 3.13
C TYR A 142 20.02 -25.25 1.73
N PHE A 143 21.23 -24.96 1.27
CA PHE A 143 21.48 -24.44 -0.08
C PHE A 143 21.19 -25.47 -1.17
N GLU A 144 21.47 -26.75 -0.91
CA GLU A 144 21.10 -27.87 -1.80
C GLU A 144 19.59 -28.15 -1.81
N GLY A 145 18.81 -27.57 -0.89
CA GLY A 145 17.36 -27.75 -0.78
C GLY A 145 16.94 -29.04 -0.08
N LYS A 146 17.87 -29.72 0.64
CA LYS A 146 17.54 -30.86 1.50
C LYS A 146 16.76 -30.42 2.74
N LEU A 147 17.02 -29.20 3.21
CA LEU A 147 16.35 -28.53 4.31
C LEU A 147 15.77 -27.19 3.81
N GLN A 148 14.65 -26.74 4.38
CA GLN A 148 14.02 -25.49 3.99
C GLN A 148 14.59 -24.29 4.77
N LEU A 149 14.68 -23.14 4.08
CA LEU A 149 15.01 -21.83 4.65
C LEU A 149 13.80 -20.91 4.43
N ASN A 150 13.31 -20.29 5.50
CA ASN A 150 12.34 -19.19 5.46
C ASN A 150 13.03 -17.85 5.79
N ALA A 151 12.35 -16.71 5.62
CA ALA A 151 12.92 -15.40 5.93
C ALA A 151 13.52 -15.28 7.33
N LEU A 152 12.80 -15.74 8.35
CA LEU A 152 13.21 -15.58 9.74
C LEU A 152 14.52 -16.32 10.01
N SER A 153 14.59 -17.58 9.60
CA SER A 153 15.78 -18.42 9.74
C SER A 153 16.93 -17.90 8.87
N SER A 154 16.66 -17.45 7.64
CA SER A 154 17.68 -16.82 6.78
C SER A 154 18.24 -15.53 7.38
N ALA A 155 17.38 -14.66 7.92
CA ALA A 155 17.80 -13.44 8.60
C ALA A 155 18.65 -13.74 9.83
N GLN A 156 18.24 -14.73 10.64
CA GLN A 156 19.02 -15.12 11.81
C GLN A 156 20.38 -15.70 11.45
N ILE A 157 20.43 -16.59 10.44
CA ILE A 157 21.71 -17.15 9.97
C ILE A 157 22.60 -16.02 9.46
N ALA A 158 22.07 -15.08 8.67
CA ALA A 158 22.80 -13.91 8.20
C ALA A 158 23.37 -13.08 9.38
N ILE A 159 22.58 -12.81 10.42
CA ILE A 159 23.05 -12.12 11.63
C ILE A 159 24.18 -12.91 12.30
N ASP A 160 24.01 -14.21 12.49
CA ASP A 160 25.02 -15.07 13.13
C ASP A 160 26.32 -15.11 12.30
N LEU A 161 26.26 -15.04 10.96
CA LEU A 161 27.45 -14.94 10.10
C LEU A 161 28.24 -13.65 10.34
N PHE A 162 27.56 -12.51 10.50
CA PHE A 162 28.22 -11.25 10.85
C PHE A 162 28.77 -11.26 12.28
N ARG A 163 28.09 -11.92 13.23
CA ARG A 163 28.60 -12.14 14.59
C ARG A 163 29.84 -13.03 14.61
N ILE A 164 29.88 -14.11 13.81
CA ILE A 164 31.08 -14.93 13.62
C ILE A 164 32.25 -14.05 13.16
N ARG A 165 32.03 -13.20 12.15
CA ARG A 165 33.07 -12.30 11.64
C ARG A 165 33.54 -11.31 12.70
N GLU A 166 32.62 -10.66 13.41
CA GLU A 166 32.93 -9.70 14.48
C GLU A 166 33.77 -10.34 15.59
N GLU A 167 33.43 -11.56 16.01
CA GLU A 167 34.19 -12.35 16.98
C GLU A 167 35.62 -12.65 16.51
N LEU A 168 35.78 -13.02 15.24
CA LEU A 168 37.09 -13.26 14.64
C LEU A 168 37.92 -11.97 14.53
N GLU A 169 37.30 -10.86 14.14
CA GLU A 169 37.93 -9.53 14.06
C GLU A 169 38.39 -9.03 15.44
N ASN A 170 37.56 -9.20 16.48
CA ASN A 170 37.90 -8.88 17.88
C ASN A 170 39.13 -9.67 18.35
N LYS A 171 39.28 -10.90 17.85
CA LYS A 171 40.43 -11.78 18.10
C LYS A 171 41.57 -11.58 17.11
N ARG A 172 41.46 -10.61 16.19
CA ARG A 172 42.45 -10.24 15.17
C ARG A 172 42.83 -11.38 14.23
N VAL A 173 41.86 -12.22 13.88
CA VAL A 173 42.05 -13.36 12.98
C VAL A 173 40.98 -13.39 11.90
N ASN A 174 41.23 -14.11 10.81
CA ASN A 174 40.28 -14.41 9.74
C ASN A 174 40.17 -15.93 9.59
N HIS A 175 38.97 -16.45 9.32
CA HIS A 175 38.72 -17.87 9.06
C HIS A 175 39.38 -18.34 7.75
N ASN A 176 39.29 -17.52 6.70
CA ASN A 176 39.85 -17.71 5.36
C ASN A 176 39.33 -18.93 4.57
N ASP A 177 38.22 -19.53 5.03
CA ASP A 177 37.61 -20.72 4.42
C ASP A 177 36.14 -20.92 4.87
N LEU A 178 35.39 -19.82 5.00
CA LEU A 178 34.06 -19.80 5.60
C LEU A 178 32.96 -20.25 4.60
N HIS A 179 33.16 -21.35 3.88
CA HIS A 179 32.16 -21.89 2.94
C HIS A 179 31.01 -22.62 3.67
N GLY A 180 29.91 -22.94 2.97
CA GLY A 180 28.68 -23.48 3.60
C GLY A 180 28.88 -24.78 4.38
N GLY A 181 29.75 -25.67 3.91
CA GLY A 181 30.14 -26.88 4.65
C GLY A 181 30.90 -26.66 5.97
N ASN A 182 31.50 -25.47 6.17
CA ASN A 182 32.22 -25.10 7.40
C ASN A 182 31.35 -24.30 8.39
N ILE A 183 30.03 -24.31 8.21
CA ILE A 183 29.07 -23.62 9.06
C ILE A 183 27.97 -24.61 9.43
N LEU A 184 27.84 -24.91 10.73
CA LEU A 184 26.78 -25.78 11.24
C LEU A 184 25.62 -24.93 11.75
N ILE A 185 24.40 -25.30 11.37
CA ILE A 185 23.15 -24.72 11.89
C ILE A 185 22.64 -25.63 13.00
N LYS A 186 22.89 -25.22 14.25
CA LYS A 186 22.49 -25.92 15.47
C LYS A 186 21.03 -25.63 15.78
N SER A 187 20.25 -26.68 16.06
CA SER A 187 18.90 -26.54 16.62
C SER A 187 18.97 -26.45 18.15
N LEU A 188 18.30 -25.45 18.72
CA LEU A 188 18.29 -25.16 20.15
C LEU A 188 17.01 -25.71 20.79
N LYS A 189 17.18 -26.49 21.86
CA LYS A 189 16.09 -27.00 22.69
C LYS A 189 15.45 -25.86 23.49
N ASP A 190 14.22 -26.05 23.95
CA ASP A 190 13.39 -25.02 24.62
C ASP A 190 14.12 -24.26 25.73
N ASP A 191 14.94 -24.94 26.51
CA ASP A 191 15.74 -24.43 27.63
C ASP A 191 16.99 -23.64 27.20
N SER A 192 17.41 -23.79 25.94
CA SER A 192 18.61 -23.18 25.35
C SER A 192 18.29 -22.14 24.27
N ARG A 193 17.01 -21.79 24.09
CA ARG A 193 16.57 -20.80 23.11
C ARG A 193 17.14 -19.42 23.40
N ARG A 194 17.47 -18.68 22.35
CA ARG A 194 18.09 -17.36 22.45
C ARG A 194 17.04 -16.28 22.61
N ALA A 195 17.01 -15.62 23.77
CA ALA A 195 16.08 -14.53 24.01
C ALA A 195 16.45 -13.28 23.19
N GLY A 196 15.52 -12.76 22.39
CA GLY A 196 15.69 -11.51 21.64
C GLY A 196 16.30 -11.64 20.24
N GLU A 197 16.59 -12.87 19.80
CA GLU A 197 16.97 -13.18 18.43
C GLU A 197 15.74 -13.27 17.51
N LEU A 198 15.93 -13.11 16.20
CA LEU A 198 14.85 -13.22 15.20
C LEU A 198 14.31 -14.65 15.16
N ASP A 199 15.21 -15.63 15.04
CA ASP A 199 14.88 -17.06 15.17
C ASP A 199 15.56 -17.61 16.44
N PRO A 200 14.82 -17.80 17.55
CA PRO A 200 15.39 -18.21 18.82
C PRO A 200 15.79 -19.71 18.83
N THR A 201 15.41 -20.46 17.79
CA THR A 201 15.57 -21.92 17.72
C THR A 201 16.82 -22.36 16.99
N LEU A 202 17.49 -21.46 16.27
CA LEU A 202 18.68 -21.78 15.48
C LEU A 202 19.91 -21.03 15.99
N ARG A 203 21.11 -21.52 15.66
CA ARG A 203 22.38 -20.79 15.78
C ARG A 203 23.36 -21.27 14.72
N ALA A 204 23.99 -20.35 13.98
CA ALA A 204 25.11 -20.69 13.10
C ALA A 204 26.44 -20.75 13.88
N ILE A 205 27.24 -21.79 13.65
CA ILE A 205 28.52 -22.03 14.33
C ILE A 205 29.58 -22.35 13.27
N ALA A 206 30.69 -21.60 13.27
CA ALA A 206 31.84 -21.86 12.42
C ALA A 206 32.65 -23.08 12.90
N ILE A 207 33.02 -23.94 11.95
CA ILE A 207 33.86 -25.12 12.17
C ILE A 207 35.08 -25.10 11.23
N ASP A 208 36.06 -25.96 11.52
CA ASP A 208 37.30 -26.10 10.73
C ASP A 208 38.20 -24.85 10.66
N LEU A 209 38.80 -24.51 11.80
CA LEU A 209 39.71 -23.36 11.94
C LEU A 209 41.14 -23.59 11.39
N GLY A 210 41.37 -24.66 10.62
CA GLY A 210 42.72 -25.01 10.13
C GLY A 210 43.31 -24.04 9.09
N SER A 211 42.49 -23.12 8.58
CA SER A 211 42.89 -22.05 7.66
C SER A 211 43.11 -20.69 8.34
N VAL A 212 42.85 -20.58 9.66
CA VAL A 212 42.84 -19.31 10.40
C VAL A 212 44.21 -18.62 10.36
N SER A 213 44.20 -17.33 10.05
CA SER A 213 45.39 -16.47 10.12
C SER A 213 45.05 -15.02 10.34
N ASP A 214 46.04 -14.25 10.76
CA ASP A 214 45.89 -12.83 11.11
C ASP A 214 45.67 -12.00 9.83
N GLU A 215 46.28 -12.41 8.71
CA GLU A 215 46.04 -11.85 7.38
C GLU A 215 44.86 -12.53 6.67
N SER A 216 44.10 -11.72 5.93
CA SER A 216 43.10 -12.19 4.97
C SER A 216 43.81 -12.79 3.76
N LYS A 217 43.47 -14.03 3.41
CA LYS A 217 44.04 -14.74 2.26
C LYS A 217 43.26 -14.48 0.97
N SER A 218 42.52 -13.36 0.91
CA SER A 218 41.77 -12.95 -0.27
C SER A 218 42.74 -12.64 -1.40
N ILE A 219 42.69 -13.41 -2.48
CA ILE A 219 43.50 -13.18 -3.69
C ILE A 219 42.53 -13.07 -4.86
N LYS A 220 42.64 -11.98 -5.62
CA LYS A 220 41.82 -11.70 -6.81
C LYS A 220 41.68 -12.94 -7.69
N ASP A 221 40.43 -13.37 -7.90
CA ASP A 221 40.01 -14.51 -8.71
C ASP A 221 40.57 -15.90 -8.32
N LYS A 222 41.13 -16.08 -7.11
CA LYS A 222 41.71 -17.36 -6.66
C LYS A 222 41.28 -17.83 -5.28
N ARG A 223 41.01 -16.93 -4.33
CA ARG A 223 40.59 -17.29 -2.97
C ARG A 223 39.75 -16.17 -2.35
N LEU A 224 38.59 -16.54 -1.80
CA LEU A 224 37.66 -15.63 -1.13
C LEU A 224 38.02 -15.51 0.36
N GLY A 225 37.96 -14.29 0.90
CA GLY A 225 37.99 -14.03 2.34
C GLY A 225 36.60 -14.09 2.96
N ASP A 226 36.53 -13.99 4.28
CA ASP A 226 35.30 -14.23 5.06
C ASP A 226 34.13 -13.33 4.62
N ILE A 227 34.38 -12.05 4.35
CA ILE A 227 33.35 -11.11 3.91
C ILE A 227 32.74 -11.48 2.54
N HIS A 228 33.56 -12.01 1.62
CA HIS A 228 33.11 -12.44 0.31
C HIS A 228 32.33 -13.76 0.40
N TRP A 229 32.74 -14.67 1.29
CA TRP A 229 31.96 -15.87 1.60
C TRP A 229 30.59 -15.51 2.19
N ILE A 230 30.52 -14.55 3.10
CA ILE A 230 29.25 -14.05 3.63
C ILE A 230 28.38 -13.48 2.51
N ALA A 231 28.95 -12.67 1.61
CA ALA A 231 28.22 -12.14 0.45
C ALA A 231 27.67 -13.25 -0.46
N ASP A 232 28.46 -14.31 -0.72
CA ASP A 232 28.02 -15.48 -1.49
C ASP A 232 26.90 -16.26 -0.78
N HIS A 233 26.98 -16.44 0.54
CA HIS A 233 25.91 -17.09 1.32
C HIS A 233 24.62 -16.29 1.26
N LEU A 234 24.68 -14.96 1.43
CA LEU A 234 23.52 -14.08 1.29
C LEU A 234 22.93 -14.14 -0.11
N LYS A 235 23.77 -14.26 -1.15
CA LYS A 235 23.33 -14.41 -2.54
C LYS A 235 22.54 -15.69 -2.74
N VAL A 236 23.04 -16.83 -2.25
CA VAL A 236 22.33 -18.12 -2.34
C VAL A 236 21.03 -18.09 -1.55
N MET A 237 21.01 -17.50 -0.35
CA MET A 237 19.77 -17.31 0.42
C MET A 237 18.76 -16.45 -0.33
N THR A 238 19.20 -15.36 -0.95
CA THR A 238 18.37 -14.47 -1.78
C THR A 238 17.74 -15.23 -2.95
N GLU A 239 18.51 -16.04 -3.67
CA GLU A 239 18.01 -16.86 -4.78
C GLU A 239 16.94 -17.86 -4.32
N LYS A 240 17.12 -18.47 -3.14
CA LYS A 240 16.14 -19.40 -2.55
C LYS A 240 14.86 -18.70 -2.11
N LEU A 241 14.95 -17.49 -1.57
CA LEU A 241 13.78 -16.71 -1.18
C LEU A 241 13.00 -16.21 -2.42
N LEU A 242 13.62 -16.06 -3.59
CA LEU A 242 13.02 -15.44 -4.79
C LEU A 242 12.59 -16.42 -5.91
N ILE A 243 12.39 -17.71 -5.62
CA ILE A 243 12.12 -18.74 -6.65
C ILE A 243 10.84 -18.46 -7.46
N ASP A 244 9.74 -18.11 -6.79
CA ASP A 244 8.43 -17.90 -7.41
C ASP A 244 7.67 -16.76 -6.68
N PRO A 245 7.50 -15.57 -7.30
CA PRO A 245 6.84 -14.43 -6.66
C PRO A 245 5.42 -14.71 -6.12
N ASP A 246 4.70 -15.70 -6.68
CA ASP A 246 3.36 -16.10 -6.26
C ASP A 246 3.36 -17.08 -5.08
N LYS A 247 4.50 -17.73 -4.79
CA LYS A 247 4.62 -18.67 -3.66
C LYS A 247 5.46 -18.12 -2.52
N THR A 248 6.37 -17.21 -2.84
CA THR A 248 7.23 -16.50 -1.87
C THR A 248 6.36 -15.56 -1.03
N SER A 249 6.44 -15.62 0.30
CA SER A 249 5.72 -14.67 1.15
C SER A 249 6.21 -13.23 0.93
N ASP A 250 5.36 -12.22 1.19
CA ASP A 250 5.80 -10.81 1.05
C ASP A 250 7.00 -10.49 1.96
N SER A 251 7.09 -11.10 3.16
CA SER A 251 8.24 -11.01 4.05
C SER A 251 9.53 -11.58 3.45
N ASP A 252 9.46 -12.76 2.84
CA ASP A 252 10.61 -13.40 2.18
C ASP A 252 11.14 -12.52 1.04
N PHE A 253 10.22 -11.96 0.24
CA PHE A 253 10.59 -11.13 -0.90
C PHE A 253 11.28 -9.82 -0.46
N ARG A 254 10.83 -9.21 0.64
CA ARG A 254 11.43 -7.98 1.18
C ARG A 254 12.80 -8.23 1.80
N LEU A 255 12.94 -9.30 2.58
CA LEU A 255 14.23 -9.66 3.17
C LEU A 255 15.27 -9.95 2.08
N ALA A 256 14.88 -10.67 1.01
CA ALA A 256 15.74 -10.90 -0.13
C ALA A 256 16.21 -9.59 -0.78
N GLY A 257 15.37 -8.56 -0.78
CA GLY A 257 15.72 -7.20 -1.18
C GLY A 257 16.80 -6.56 -0.32
N VAL A 258 16.68 -6.69 1.00
CA VAL A 258 17.67 -6.20 1.97
C VAL A 258 19.01 -6.92 1.78
N PHE A 259 19.00 -8.24 1.62
CA PHE A 259 20.20 -9.01 1.32
C PHE A 259 20.87 -8.54 0.03
N GLN A 260 20.12 -8.25 -1.05
CA GLN A 260 20.70 -7.70 -2.29
C GLN A 260 21.42 -6.37 -2.05
N GLY A 261 20.83 -5.45 -1.29
CA GLY A 261 21.47 -4.18 -0.94
C GLY A 261 22.76 -4.39 -0.14
N ILE A 262 22.76 -5.33 0.81
CA ILE A 262 23.95 -5.68 1.59
C ILE A 262 25.04 -6.27 0.67
N ILE A 263 24.69 -7.21 -0.20
CA ILE A 263 25.64 -7.85 -1.14
C ILE A 263 26.34 -6.82 -2.01
N GLN A 264 25.61 -5.83 -2.53
CA GLN A 264 26.18 -4.73 -3.35
C GLN A 264 27.24 -3.93 -2.57
N ASN A 265 27.06 -3.75 -1.27
CA ASN A 265 28.04 -3.07 -0.41
C ASN A 265 29.25 -3.93 -0.06
N LEU A 266 29.17 -5.26 -0.17
CA LEU A 266 30.23 -6.18 0.24
C LEU A 266 31.14 -6.66 -0.90
N LEU A 267 30.66 -6.65 -2.16
CA LEU A 267 31.38 -7.19 -3.32
C LEU A 267 32.48 -6.29 -3.97
N PRO A 268 32.43 -4.94 -3.94
CA PRO A 268 33.47 -4.11 -4.55
C PRO A 268 34.87 -4.30 -3.92
N ASN A 269 35.94 -4.12 -4.72
CA ASN A 269 37.33 -4.32 -4.26
C ASN A 269 37.71 -3.31 -3.15
N ILE A 270 38.20 -3.86 -2.02
CA ILE A 270 38.51 -3.22 -0.74
C ILE A 270 39.62 -2.13 -0.82
N GLU A 271 40.31 -1.98 -1.96
CA GLU A 271 41.52 -1.14 -2.06
C GLU A 271 41.31 0.34 -1.68
N ASN A 272 40.07 0.86 -1.65
CA ASN A 272 39.77 2.24 -1.19
C ASN A 272 38.43 2.43 -0.44
N GLN A 273 37.75 1.36 0.00
CA GLN A 273 36.45 1.48 0.70
C GLN A 273 36.55 1.03 2.17
N ARG A 274 35.92 1.79 3.06
CA ARG A 274 35.72 1.39 4.46
C ARG A 274 34.79 0.17 4.48
N THR A 275 35.22 -0.90 5.13
CA THR A 275 34.35 -2.04 5.43
C THR A 275 33.15 -1.56 6.26
N PRO A 276 31.90 -1.89 5.87
CA PRO A 276 30.74 -1.52 6.67
C PRO A 276 30.77 -2.21 8.03
N ASN A 277 30.29 -1.52 9.05
CA ASN A 277 30.22 -2.03 10.43
C ASN A 277 29.20 -3.19 10.50
N SER A 278 29.60 -4.30 11.12
CA SER A 278 28.73 -5.47 11.32
C SER A 278 27.45 -5.13 12.08
N GLU A 279 27.49 -4.23 13.08
CA GLU A 279 26.31 -3.84 13.83
C GLU A 279 25.33 -3.03 12.97
N ASP A 280 25.83 -2.17 12.06
CA ASP A 280 24.98 -1.43 11.12
C ASP A 280 24.28 -2.37 10.14
N ILE A 281 25.00 -3.39 9.63
CA ILE A 281 24.41 -4.42 8.76
C ILE A 281 23.40 -5.28 9.53
N ILE A 282 23.72 -5.70 10.75
CA ILE A 282 22.81 -6.47 11.61
C ILE A 282 21.55 -5.65 11.87
N ASN A 283 21.68 -4.36 12.18
CA ASN A 283 20.55 -3.46 12.33
C ASN A 283 19.77 -3.32 11.02
N GLN A 284 20.42 -3.25 9.86
CA GLN A 284 19.75 -3.22 8.56
C GLN A 284 18.96 -4.52 8.27
N ILE A 285 19.50 -5.70 8.59
CA ILE A 285 18.80 -6.99 8.45
C ILE A 285 17.61 -7.04 9.42
N LYS A 286 17.85 -6.67 10.67
CA LYS A 286 16.83 -6.57 11.71
C LYS A 286 15.73 -5.62 11.26
N GLU A 287 16.05 -4.40 10.84
CA GLU A 287 15.11 -3.44 10.28
C GLU A 287 14.40 -3.98 9.04
N GLY A 288 15.07 -4.73 8.17
CA GLY A 288 14.44 -5.41 7.04
C GLY A 288 13.31 -6.35 7.43
N VAL A 289 13.48 -7.06 8.55
CA VAL A 289 12.45 -7.93 9.16
C VAL A 289 11.46 -7.10 10.00
N PHE A 290 11.96 -6.15 10.80
CA PHE A 290 11.20 -5.33 11.76
C PHE A 290 10.40 -4.19 11.13
N PHE A 291 10.71 -3.76 9.91
CA PHE A 291 9.87 -2.82 9.15
C PHE A 291 8.43 -3.36 9.04
N THR A 292 8.27 -4.70 9.15
CA THR A 292 6.97 -5.36 9.21
C THR A 292 6.41 -5.60 10.62
N SER A 293 7.24 -5.65 11.68
CA SER A 293 6.82 -6.07 13.02
C SER A 293 6.95 -5.03 14.15
N SER A 294 7.75 -3.97 13.99
CA SER A 294 7.84 -2.83 14.93
C SER A 294 7.74 -1.45 14.26
N PRO A 295 6.72 -1.22 13.41
CA PRO A 295 6.63 0.00 12.59
C PRO A 295 6.50 1.31 13.40
N TRP A 296 6.13 1.23 14.68
CA TRP A 296 5.98 2.37 15.60
C TRP A 296 7.29 3.07 16.01
N LYS A 297 8.46 2.48 15.74
CA LYS A 297 9.75 3.13 15.96
C LYS A 297 10.11 4.16 14.89
N ASN A 298 9.44 4.12 13.74
CA ASN A 298 9.72 5.05 12.66
C ASN A 298 9.26 6.47 13.03
N PRO A 299 10.12 7.49 12.91
CA PRO A 299 9.71 8.87 13.14
C PRO A 299 8.67 9.30 12.09
N LEU A 300 7.73 10.15 12.50
CA LEU A 300 6.78 10.76 11.58
C LEU A 300 7.55 11.63 10.59
N LYS A 301 7.49 11.27 9.32
CA LYS A 301 7.97 12.08 8.21
C LYS A 301 6.82 12.24 7.22
N ILE A 302 6.31 13.47 7.11
CA ILE A 302 5.34 13.83 6.08
C ILE A 302 6.07 14.44 4.88
N SER A 303 5.82 13.89 3.70
CA SER A 303 6.45 14.30 2.44
C SER A 303 5.82 15.57 1.86
N SER A 304 4.52 15.77 2.11
CA SER A 304 3.75 16.96 1.74
C SER A 304 2.86 17.40 2.90
N PHE A 305 2.35 18.64 2.84
CA PHE A 305 1.47 19.14 3.90
C PHE A 305 0.16 18.34 4.00
N GLY A 306 -0.35 17.82 2.86
CA GLY A 306 -1.51 16.94 2.78
C GLY A 306 -1.18 15.44 2.84
N ASP A 307 0.03 15.06 3.23
CA ASP A 307 0.38 13.65 3.44
C ASP A 307 -0.52 13.05 4.55
N SER A 308 -0.81 11.76 4.44
CA SER A 308 -1.76 11.05 5.32
C SER A 308 -3.11 11.79 5.47
N TYR A 309 -3.64 12.34 4.37
CA TYR A 309 -4.98 12.95 4.37
C TYR A 309 -6.06 11.89 4.69
N ASN A 310 -5.83 10.64 4.26
CA ASN A 310 -6.64 9.51 4.67
C ASN A 310 -6.17 9.00 6.04
N ALA A 311 -7.02 9.13 7.04
CA ALA A 311 -6.72 8.68 8.38
C ALA A 311 -6.69 7.14 8.51
N GLN A 312 -7.28 6.38 7.59
CA GLN A 312 -7.25 4.91 7.60
C GLN A 312 -5.83 4.36 7.40
N THR A 313 -4.97 5.11 6.72
CA THR A 313 -3.58 4.71 6.44
C THR A 313 -2.55 5.49 7.25
N LEU A 314 -2.98 6.55 7.95
CA LEU A 314 -2.15 7.20 8.98
C LEU A 314 -1.82 6.20 10.09
N ALA A 315 -0.54 6.04 10.39
CA ALA A 315 -0.13 5.15 11.45
C ALA A 315 -0.61 5.65 12.83
N PRO A 316 -1.15 4.78 13.70
CA PRO A 316 -1.83 5.18 14.93
C PRO A 316 -0.91 5.91 15.92
N TRP A 317 0.37 5.55 16.00
CA TRP A 317 1.34 6.23 16.88
C TRP A 317 1.63 7.70 16.49
N PHE A 318 1.18 8.14 15.32
CA PHE A 318 1.25 9.54 14.89
C PHE A 318 0.00 10.35 15.20
N VAL A 319 -1.13 9.70 15.45
CA VAL A 319 -2.42 10.34 15.74
C VAL A 319 -2.34 11.33 16.91
N PRO A 320 -1.67 11.03 18.06
CA PRO A 320 -1.60 12.00 19.18
C PRO A 320 -0.95 13.33 18.80
N LYS A 321 -0.02 13.32 17.83
CA LYS A 321 0.67 14.54 17.36
C LYS A 321 -0.19 15.39 16.42
N LEU A 322 -1.22 14.81 15.82
CA LEU A 322 -2.04 15.43 14.76
C LEU A 322 -3.49 15.69 15.18
N LEU A 323 -4.06 14.89 16.08
CA LEU A 323 -5.44 15.04 16.54
C LEU A 323 -5.61 16.34 17.34
N VAL A 324 -6.63 17.12 17.02
CA VAL A 324 -7.10 18.24 17.84
C VAL A 324 -8.38 17.83 18.53
N ASP A 325 -8.31 17.61 19.84
CA ASP A 325 -9.44 17.32 20.71
C ASP A 325 -9.54 18.46 21.74
N PRO A 326 -10.45 19.43 21.53
CA PRO A 326 -10.59 20.56 22.44
C PRO A 326 -10.93 20.10 23.86
N ASP A 327 -10.12 20.51 24.83
CA ASP A 327 -10.26 20.19 26.25
C ASP A 327 -10.20 18.68 26.58
N ASP A 328 -9.64 17.85 25.69
CA ASP A 328 -9.62 16.37 25.76
C ASP A 328 -11.03 15.75 25.97
N ALA A 329 -12.07 16.46 25.52
CA ALA A 329 -13.45 16.12 25.80
C ALA A 329 -13.97 14.96 24.95
N TRP A 330 -13.57 14.90 23.68
CA TRP A 330 -14.08 13.90 22.74
C TRP A 330 -13.53 12.52 23.05
N LEU A 331 -12.21 12.41 23.24
CA LEU A 331 -11.54 11.14 23.52
C LEU A 331 -12.05 10.53 24.82
N LYS A 332 -12.21 11.34 25.87
CA LYS A 332 -12.76 10.90 27.16
C LYS A 332 -14.20 10.39 27.05
N SER A 333 -15.00 10.98 26.16
CA SER A 333 -16.37 10.54 25.90
C SER A 333 -16.38 9.19 25.18
N VAL A 334 -15.60 9.04 24.11
CA VAL A 334 -15.62 7.84 23.28
C VAL A 334 -14.95 6.62 23.91
N SER A 335 -13.99 6.85 24.81
CA SER A 335 -13.26 5.81 25.53
C SER A 335 -14.00 5.29 26.76
N SER A 336 -15.28 5.61 26.93
CA SER A 336 -16.11 5.06 28.02
C SER A 336 -16.45 3.59 27.77
N HIS A 337 -16.76 2.84 28.83
CA HIS A 337 -17.15 1.43 28.70
C HIS A 337 -18.51 1.26 27.99
N GLY A 338 -18.69 0.16 27.26
CA GLY A 338 -19.92 -0.16 26.49
C GLY A 338 -19.87 0.20 25.00
N HIS A 339 -20.83 -0.30 24.22
CA HIS A 339 -20.85 -0.06 22.77
C HIS A 339 -21.10 1.40 22.43
N LEU A 340 -20.39 1.89 21.43
CA LEU A 340 -20.55 3.25 20.93
C LEU A 340 -20.47 3.28 19.41
N ILE A 341 -21.41 3.98 18.80
CA ILE A 341 -21.39 4.29 17.39
C ILE A 341 -20.96 5.75 17.23
N ILE A 342 -19.81 5.97 16.61
CA ILE A 342 -19.29 7.29 16.27
C ILE A 342 -19.83 7.66 14.90
N THR A 343 -20.76 8.61 14.88
CA THR A 343 -21.38 9.11 13.64
C THR A 343 -20.80 10.46 13.24
N GLY A 344 -21.05 10.86 12.00
CA GLY A 344 -20.65 12.17 11.48
C GLY A 344 -20.42 12.16 9.98
N MET A 345 -20.33 13.34 9.40
CA MET A 345 -20.08 13.52 7.97
C MET A 345 -18.68 13.01 7.54
N ARG A 346 -18.49 12.85 6.23
CA ARG A 346 -17.17 12.52 5.67
C ARG A 346 -16.15 13.60 6.00
N GLY A 347 -14.92 13.20 6.31
CA GLY A 347 -13.81 14.13 6.54
C GLY A 347 -13.80 14.84 7.91
N CYS A 348 -14.76 14.58 8.80
CA CYS A 348 -14.80 15.22 10.13
C CYS A 348 -13.85 14.62 11.17
N GLY A 349 -13.05 13.60 10.81
CA GLY A 349 -12.03 13.01 11.69
C GLY A 349 -12.46 11.77 12.50
N LYS A 350 -13.56 11.09 12.13
CA LYS A 350 -14.04 9.86 12.82
C LYS A 350 -12.94 8.81 13.00
N THR A 351 -12.26 8.46 11.91
CA THR A 351 -11.16 7.49 11.91
C THR A 351 -9.98 7.94 12.78
N MET A 352 -9.65 9.24 12.80
CA MET A 352 -8.61 9.79 13.68
C MET A 352 -8.98 9.59 15.15
N LEU A 353 -10.22 9.91 15.51
CA LEU A 353 -10.72 9.77 16.87
C LEU A 353 -10.76 8.29 17.29
N LEU A 354 -11.19 7.40 16.39
CA LEU A 354 -11.19 5.96 16.63
C LEU A 354 -9.75 5.44 16.84
N LYS A 355 -8.81 5.78 15.95
CA LYS A 355 -7.39 5.39 16.08
C LYS A 355 -6.70 5.98 17.30
N ALA A 356 -7.15 7.12 17.83
CA ALA A 356 -6.61 7.68 19.06
C ALA A 356 -6.85 6.78 20.29
N MET A 357 -7.85 5.88 20.23
CA MET A 357 -8.08 4.84 21.23
C MET A 357 -7.26 3.56 20.95
N GLN A 358 -6.65 3.40 19.79
CA GLN A 358 -5.86 2.20 19.50
C GLN A 358 -4.64 2.12 20.42
N PHE A 359 -4.29 0.91 20.87
CA PHE A 359 -3.18 0.68 21.80
C PHE A 359 -1.89 1.37 21.33
N HIS A 360 -1.53 1.29 20.05
CA HIS A 360 -0.31 1.93 19.55
C HIS A 360 -0.31 3.47 19.63
N ALA A 361 -1.47 4.12 19.49
CA ALA A 361 -1.58 5.56 19.70
C ALA A 361 -1.42 5.92 21.18
N ARG A 362 -1.91 5.05 22.08
CA ARG A 362 -1.71 5.20 23.53
C ARG A 362 -0.27 4.89 23.93
N ALA A 363 0.36 3.89 23.36
CA ALA A 363 1.72 3.50 23.69
C ALA A 363 2.80 4.45 23.12
N ALA A 364 2.44 5.29 22.15
CA ALA A 364 3.37 6.26 21.56
C ALA A 364 3.88 7.29 22.58
N VAL A 365 5.18 7.59 22.46
CA VAL A 365 5.88 8.64 23.21
C VAL A 365 5.34 10.01 22.78
N ARG A 366 4.77 10.76 23.73
CA ARG A 366 4.13 12.06 23.51
C ARG A 366 5.10 13.23 23.63
N ARG A 367 6.18 13.09 24.39
CA ARG A 367 7.20 14.12 24.61
C ARG A 367 8.59 13.49 24.53
N LEU A 368 9.58 14.24 24.04
CA LEU A 368 10.94 13.74 23.83
C LEU A 368 11.60 13.17 25.10
N GLU A 369 11.16 13.61 26.28
CA GLU A 369 11.69 13.21 27.58
C GLU A 369 10.89 12.09 28.28
N GLU A 370 9.75 11.65 27.70
CA GLU A 370 8.90 10.62 28.32
C GLU A 370 9.61 9.26 28.30
N ASN A 371 9.77 8.67 29.48
CA ASN A 371 10.44 7.38 29.65
C ASN A 371 9.42 6.20 29.66
N ALA A 372 9.95 4.97 29.70
CA ALA A 372 9.12 3.77 29.66
C ALA A 372 8.18 3.65 30.87
N GLU A 373 8.61 4.04 32.08
CA GLU A 373 7.78 3.97 33.30
C GLU A 373 6.59 4.94 33.24
N GLU A 374 6.81 6.16 32.75
CA GLU A 374 5.75 7.16 32.54
C GLU A 374 4.73 6.68 31.50
N THR A 375 5.21 6.06 30.43
CA THR A 375 4.36 5.46 29.40
C THR A 375 3.47 4.35 30.00
N ILE A 376 4.06 3.45 30.80
CA ILE A 376 3.33 2.36 31.47
C ILE A 376 2.29 2.90 32.45
N LYS A 377 2.63 3.92 33.24
CA LYS A 377 1.68 4.56 34.16
C LYS A 377 0.46 5.10 33.42
N ARG A 378 0.68 5.79 32.30
CA ARG A 378 -0.39 6.34 31.45
C ARG A 378 -1.25 5.26 30.80
N LEU A 379 -0.63 4.18 30.32
CA LEU A 379 -1.36 3.02 29.79
C LEU A 379 -2.23 2.36 30.85
N LYS A 380 -1.80 2.34 32.12
CA LYS A 380 -2.62 1.86 33.24
C LYS A 380 -3.81 2.78 33.51
N GLU A 381 -3.60 4.10 33.48
CA GLU A 381 -4.67 5.10 33.69
C GLU A 381 -5.75 5.09 32.60
N ASP A 382 -5.43 4.61 31.39
CA ASP A 382 -6.40 4.48 30.30
C ASP A 382 -7.52 3.48 30.65
N ASN A 383 -7.22 2.41 31.40
CA ASN A 383 -8.14 1.32 31.77
C ASN A 383 -8.77 0.56 30.57
N PHE A 384 -8.22 0.67 29.36
CA PHE A 384 -8.67 -0.10 28.19
C PHE A 384 -7.53 -0.43 27.24
N VAL A 385 -7.76 -1.41 26.36
CA VAL A 385 -6.86 -1.75 25.24
C VAL A 385 -7.66 -1.71 23.94
N GLY A 386 -7.36 -0.75 23.07
CA GLY A 386 -8.04 -0.60 21.78
C GLY A 386 -7.35 -1.39 20.65
N LEU A 387 -8.11 -2.22 19.95
CA LEU A 387 -7.67 -3.02 18.81
C LEU A 387 -8.44 -2.58 17.56
N TYR A 388 -7.74 -2.23 16.48
CA TYR A 388 -8.33 -1.57 15.31
C TYR A 388 -8.48 -2.51 14.11
N MET A 389 -9.60 -2.37 13.40
CA MET A 389 -9.84 -2.96 12.09
C MET A 389 -10.67 -2.02 11.21
N ALA A 390 -10.41 -2.01 9.89
CA ALA A 390 -11.20 -1.25 8.93
C ALA A 390 -12.26 -2.15 8.26
N ALA A 391 -13.48 -1.65 8.08
CA ALA A 391 -14.55 -2.39 7.40
C ALA A 391 -14.23 -2.71 5.92
N GLN A 392 -13.24 -2.04 5.33
CA GLN A 392 -12.74 -2.39 4.00
C GLN A 392 -12.07 -3.78 3.97
N GLU A 393 -11.38 -4.18 5.05
CA GLU A 393 -10.60 -5.43 5.13
C GLU A 393 -11.50 -6.67 5.24
N ILE A 394 -12.78 -6.49 5.56
CA ILE A 394 -13.78 -7.57 5.62
C ILE A 394 -14.55 -7.75 4.29
N LYS A 395 -14.23 -7.00 3.23
CA LYS A 395 -14.81 -7.24 1.89
C LYS A 395 -14.23 -8.53 1.32
N GLY A 396 -15.08 -9.53 1.09
CA GLY A 396 -14.70 -10.70 0.29
C GLY A 396 -14.42 -10.32 -1.16
N THR A 397 -13.58 -11.10 -1.84
CA THR A 397 -13.53 -11.16 -3.30
C THR A 397 -14.85 -11.78 -3.77
N LEU A 398 -15.94 -11.04 -3.62
CA LEU A 398 -17.24 -11.43 -4.17
C LEU A 398 -17.08 -11.33 -5.68
N SER A 399 -16.90 -12.47 -6.33
CA SER A 399 -17.09 -12.53 -7.77
C SER A 399 -18.47 -11.93 -8.05
N LYS A 400 -18.57 -11.08 -9.07
CA LYS A 400 -19.85 -10.51 -9.52
C LYS A 400 -20.78 -11.57 -10.13
N ASP A 401 -20.60 -12.85 -9.82
CA ASP A 401 -21.58 -13.87 -10.07
C ASP A 401 -22.79 -13.59 -9.17
N LYS A 402 -23.66 -12.71 -9.67
CA LYS A 402 -24.97 -12.32 -9.11
C LYS A 402 -25.94 -13.50 -8.90
N LYS A 403 -25.46 -14.74 -8.88
CA LYS A 403 -26.26 -15.96 -8.89
C LYS A 403 -26.08 -16.86 -7.67
N SER A 404 -25.04 -16.74 -6.85
CA SER A 404 -25.01 -17.47 -5.57
C SER A 404 -25.54 -16.60 -4.44
N LYS A 405 -26.76 -16.91 -3.98
CA LYS A 405 -27.28 -16.46 -2.69
C LYS A 405 -26.62 -17.32 -1.60
N ASP A 406 -25.31 -17.21 -1.42
CA ASP A 406 -24.61 -18.02 -0.42
C ASP A 406 -24.81 -17.40 0.97
N THR A 407 -25.54 -18.12 1.80
CA THR A 407 -25.82 -17.85 3.23
C THR A 407 -24.56 -17.69 4.10
N ASN A 408 -23.38 -18.08 3.61
CA ASN A 408 -22.10 -18.05 4.34
C ASN A 408 -21.35 -16.70 4.32
N THR A 409 -21.91 -15.64 3.70
CA THR A 409 -21.17 -14.38 3.51
C THR A 409 -20.91 -13.65 4.83
N ILE A 410 -21.86 -13.64 5.77
CA ILE A 410 -21.73 -12.92 7.05
C ILE A 410 -20.73 -13.62 7.97
N ASP A 411 -20.79 -14.94 8.07
CA ASP A 411 -19.89 -15.70 8.95
C ASP A 411 -18.42 -15.56 8.54
N ILE A 412 -18.13 -15.51 7.24
CA ILE A 412 -16.79 -15.20 6.73
C ILE A 412 -16.34 -13.81 7.18
N GLN A 413 -17.23 -12.81 7.15
CA GLN A 413 -16.92 -11.45 7.58
C GLN A 413 -16.64 -11.39 9.09
N ILE A 414 -17.41 -12.11 9.90
CA ILE A 414 -17.20 -12.23 11.35
C ILE A 414 -15.87 -12.96 11.65
N ALA A 415 -15.57 -14.05 10.94
CA ALA A 415 -14.31 -14.78 11.09
C ALA A 415 -13.09 -13.89 10.77
N ARG A 416 -13.20 -13.05 9.73
CA ARG A 416 -12.17 -12.06 9.40
C ARG A 416 -11.99 -11.02 10.51
N LEU A 417 -13.08 -10.49 11.07
CA LEU A 417 -13.00 -9.60 12.23
C LEU A 417 -12.27 -10.28 13.39
N TYR A 418 -12.61 -11.53 13.69
CA TYR A 418 -12.00 -12.29 14.78
C TYR A 418 -10.49 -12.49 14.59
N ILE A 419 -10.06 -12.91 13.39
CA ILE A 419 -8.64 -13.07 13.05
C ILE A 419 -7.92 -11.71 13.05
N GLY A 420 -8.54 -10.67 12.50
CA GLY A 420 -7.96 -9.32 12.46
C GLY A 420 -7.72 -8.74 13.85
N TYR A 421 -8.67 -8.91 14.79
CA TYR A 421 -8.48 -8.49 16.17
C TYR A 421 -7.48 -9.36 16.93
N ALA A 422 -7.40 -10.66 16.64
CA ALA A 422 -6.33 -11.51 17.18
C ALA A 422 -4.95 -11.01 16.71
N LYS A 423 -4.80 -10.71 15.41
CA LYS A 423 -3.57 -10.10 14.83
C LYS A 423 -3.25 -8.77 15.51
N GLY A 424 -4.24 -7.89 15.66
CA GLY A 424 -4.09 -6.61 16.37
C GLY A 424 -3.66 -6.75 17.83
N ALA A 425 -4.12 -7.80 18.53
CA ALA A 425 -3.68 -8.10 19.89
C ALA A 425 -2.22 -8.56 19.95
N VAL A 426 -1.78 -9.38 18.98
CA VAL A 426 -0.37 -9.78 18.85
C VAL A 426 0.53 -8.57 18.60
N ASP A 427 0.10 -7.63 17.75
CA ASP A 427 0.83 -6.39 17.48
C ASP A 427 0.90 -5.49 18.73
N ALA A 428 -0.21 -5.35 19.47
CA ALA A 428 -0.24 -4.59 20.71
C ALA A 428 0.68 -5.19 21.80
N LEU A 429 0.67 -6.52 21.96
CA LEU A 429 1.57 -7.23 22.89
C LEU A 429 3.03 -7.08 22.48
N SER A 430 3.33 -7.10 21.18
CA SER A 430 4.68 -6.90 20.66
C SER A 430 5.18 -5.49 20.97
N HIS A 431 4.35 -4.46 20.76
CA HIS A 431 4.68 -3.08 21.13
C HIS A 431 4.86 -2.92 22.64
N LEU A 432 3.99 -3.53 23.46
CA LEU A 432 4.16 -3.50 24.92
C LEU A 432 5.45 -4.19 25.37
N LYS A 433 5.80 -5.34 24.78
CA LYS A 433 7.03 -6.08 25.08
C LYS A 433 8.29 -5.27 24.77
N GLU A 434 8.24 -4.38 23.78
CA GLU A 434 9.33 -3.44 23.50
C GLU A 434 9.45 -2.33 24.54
N ILE A 435 8.33 -1.82 25.07
CA ILE A 435 8.32 -0.80 26.13
C ILE A 435 8.78 -1.41 27.47
N SER A 436 8.23 -2.58 27.83
CA SER A 436 8.57 -3.31 29.04
C SER A 436 8.34 -4.81 28.85
N ARG A 437 9.43 -5.57 28.76
CA ARG A 437 9.39 -7.02 28.53
C ARG A 437 8.65 -7.78 29.62
N ASP A 438 8.81 -7.34 30.88
CA ASP A 438 8.29 -8.03 32.06
C ASP A 438 6.76 -7.95 32.18
N GLN A 439 6.13 -7.01 31.45
CA GLN A 439 4.68 -6.85 31.45
C GLN A 439 3.95 -7.85 30.54
N VAL A 440 4.67 -8.60 29.70
CA VAL A 440 4.08 -9.52 28.72
C VAL A 440 4.38 -10.97 29.09
N SER A 441 3.33 -11.79 29.18
CA SER A 441 3.47 -13.21 29.47
C SER A 441 4.26 -13.93 28.37
N ASN A 442 5.23 -14.77 28.76
CA ASN A 442 5.97 -15.62 27.82
C ASN A 442 5.05 -16.61 27.07
N LEU A 443 3.86 -16.92 27.61
CA LEU A 443 2.89 -17.83 27.00
C LEU A 443 1.82 -17.13 26.15
N ALA A 444 1.92 -15.80 25.96
CA ALA A 444 0.89 -15.03 25.26
C ALA A 444 0.57 -15.56 23.84
N HIS A 445 1.61 -15.95 23.09
CA HIS A 445 1.46 -16.56 21.77
C HIS A 445 0.62 -17.84 21.80
N SER A 446 0.91 -18.76 22.73
CA SER A 446 0.19 -20.03 22.87
C SER A 446 -1.27 -19.84 23.28
N LYS A 447 -1.55 -18.86 24.15
CA LYS A 447 -2.91 -18.54 24.62
C LYS A 447 -3.78 -18.01 23.48
N ILE A 448 -3.29 -17.04 22.71
CA ILE A 448 -4.03 -16.48 21.57
C ILE A 448 -4.19 -17.50 20.45
N SER A 449 -3.13 -18.27 20.15
CA SER A 449 -3.18 -19.37 19.17
C SER A 449 -4.30 -20.36 19.48
N LYS A 450 -4.42 -20.77 20.75
CA LYS A 450 -5.51 -21.64 21.21
C LYS A 450 -6.89 -20.99 21.04
N ALA A 451 -7.05 -19.74 21.44
CA ALA A 451 -8.33 -19.01 21.30
C ALA A 451 -8.78 -18.90 19.83
N VAL A 452 -7.85 -18.86 18.88
CA VAL A 452 -8.14 -18.89 17.44
C VAL A 452 -8.54 -20.29 16.98
N SER A 453 -7.76 -21.30 17.37
CA SER A 453 -8.03 -22.70 17.05
C SER A 453 -9.38 -23.22 17.60
N ASP A 454 -9.87 -22.64 18.69
CA ASP A 454 -11.12 -23.06 19.36
C ASP A 454 -12.39 -22.57 18.63
N TYR A 455 -12.33 -21.45 17.90
CA TYR A 455 -13.51 -20.82 17.27
C TYR A 455 -13.47 -20.78 15.74
N ILE A 456 -12.29 -20.91 15.13
CA ILE A 456 -12.13 -20.93 13.67
C ILE A 456 -11.95 -22.40 13.22
N PRO A 457 -12.85 -22.96 12.38
CA PRO A 457 -12.74 -24.30 11.84
C PRO A 457 -11.64 -24.32 10.76
N LEU A 458 -10.41 -24.46 11.22
CA LEU A 458 -9.22 -24.55 10.38
C LEU A 458 -8.99 -25.99 9.92
N ASP A 459 -8.35 -26.14 8.76
CA ASP A 459 -7.83 -27.44 8.33
C ASP A 459 -6.73 -27.95 9.29
N GLU A 460 -6.38 -29.23 9.17
CA GLU A 460 -5.37 -29.85 10.04
C GLU A 460 -3.97 -29.24 9.85
N ASN A 461 -3.68 -28.63 8.70
CA ASN A 461 -2.41 -27.98 8.44
C ASN A 461 -2.29 -26.70 9.28
N PHE A 462 -3.26 -25.79 9.19
CA PHE A 462 -3.29 -24.57 10.00
C PHE A 462 -3.38 -24.87 11.49
N LYS A 463 -4.12 -25.90 11.91
CA LYS A 463 -4.12 -26.35 13.32
C LYS A 463 -2.75 -26.83 13.79
N ALA A 464 -2.05 -27.63 12.99
CA ALA A 464 -0.70 -28.08 13.32
C ALA A 464 0.27 -26.89 13.43
N ARG A 465 0.16 -25.93 12.52
CA ARG A 465 0.98 -24.71 12.52
C ARG A 465 0.71 -23.80 13.70
N LEU A 466 -0.55 -23.59 14.08
CA LEU A 466 -0.94 -22.84 15.28
C LEU A 466 -0.38 -23.50 16.55
N LYS A 467 -0.38 -24.84 16.62
CA LYS A 467 0.23 -25.59 17.73
C LYS A 467 1.76 -25.48 17.79
N SER A 468 2.42 -25.26 16.66
CA SER A 468 3.89 -25.12 16.59
C SER A 468 4.40 -23.69 16.78
N VAL A 469 3.51 -22.71 17.00
CA VAL A 469 3.89 -21.31 17.26
C VAL A 469 4.67 -21.20 18.57
N ILE A 470 5.81 -20.51 18.55
CA ILE A 470 6.70 -20.34 19.71
C ILE A 470 6.84 -18.86 20.11
N THR A 471 6.65 -17.94 19.16
CA THR A 471 6.77 -16.50 19.38
C THR A 471 5.52 -15.72 18.95
N LEU A 472 5.41 -14.46 19.39
CA LEU A 472 4.37 -13.55 18.90
C LEU A 472 4.53 -13.28 17.40
N SER A 473 5.76 -13.21 16.90
CA SER A 473 6.05 -13.04 15.48
C SER A 473 5.56 -14.22 14.65
N ASP A 474 5.79 -15.46 15.11
CA ASP A 474 5.30 -16.67 14.43
C ASP A 474 3.78 -16.68 14.38
N LEU A 475 3.12 -16.32 15.50
CA LEU A 475 1.68 -16.25 15.56
C LEU A 475 1.13 -15.24 14.57
N ARG A 476 1.72 -14.04 14.54
CA ARG A 476 1.33 -12.97 13.62
C ARG A 476 1.38 -13.45 12.17
N TYR A 477 2.43 -14.17 11.80
CA TYR A 477 2.62 -14.72 10.46
C TYR A 477 1.54 -15.76 10.11
N VAL A 478 1.28 -16.72 11.00
CA VAL A 478 0.23 -17.73 10.79
C VAL A 478 -1.16 -17.10 10.68
N LEU A 479 -1.46 -16.09 11.50
CA LEU A 479 -2.74 -15.36 11.42
C LEU A 479 -2.91 -14.61 10.11
N LEU A 480 -1.83 -14.00 9.58
CA LEU A 480 -1.86 -13.33 8.28
C LEU A 480 -2.15 -14.31 7.13
N GLU A 481 -1.57 -15.51 7.15
CA GLU A 481 -1.86 -16.52 6.13
C GLU A 481 -3.30 -17.05 6.23
N ILE A 482 -3.83 -17.22 7.44
CA ILE A 482 -5.25 -17.57 7.63
C ILE A 482 -6.13 -16.47 7.04
N GLU A 483 -5.82 -15.19 7.28
CA GLU A 483 -6.52 -14.04 6.72
C GLU A 483 -6.48 -14.04 5.18
N ILE A 484 -5.31 -14.30 4.58
CA ILE A 484 -5.14 -14.42 3.13
C ILE A 484 -5.97 -15.57 2.56
N GLU A 485 -6.00 -16.73 3.22
CA GLU A 485 -6.77 -17.89 2.75
C GLU A 485 -8.28 -17.64 2.83
N LEU A 486 -8.74 -16.96 3.90
CA LEU A 486 -10.13 -16.48 4.01
C LEU A 486 -10.50 -15.49 2.89
N ASN A 487 -9.52 -14.80 2.27
CA ASN A 487 -9.74 -13.90 1.13
C ASN A 487 -9.86 -14.63 -0.23
N ARG A 488 -9.28 -15.83 -0.35
CA ARG A 488 -9.29 -16.64 -1.58
C ARG A 488 -10.58 -17.41 -1.82
N ASN A 489 -11.53 -17.38 -0.87
CA ASN A 489 -12.74 -18.21 -0.85
C ASN A 489 -12.43 -19.72 -0.93
N GLY A 490 -11.20 -20.14 -0.58
CA GLY A 490 -10.69 -21.51 -0.76
C GLY A 490 -11.11 -22.50 0.32
N ILE A 491 -11.58 -22.00 1.47
CA ILE A 491 -12.04 -22.85 2.57
C ILE A 491 -13.54 -23.13 2.36
N PRO A 492 -13.98 -24.38 2.18
CA PRO A 492 -15.39 -24.74 2.28
C PRO A 492 -15.80 -24.57 3.75
N LEU A 493 -16.57 -23.52 4.03
CA LEU A 493 -16.83 -23.11 5.39
C LEU A 493 -18.24 -23.50 5.82
N ASP A 494 -18.32 -24.31 6.87
CA ASP A 494 -19.52 -24.49 7.69
C ASP A 494 -19.26 -23.74 8.99
N PHE A 495 -19.33 -22.40 8.93
CA PHE A 495 -19.10 -21.54 10.08
C PHE A 495 -20.41 -21.30 10.83
N THR A 496 -20.39 -21.46 12.15
CA THR A 496 -21.33 -20.80 13.05
C THR A 496 -20.53 -20.25 14.23
N ILE A 497 -19.99 -19.03 14.09
CA ILE A 497 -19.34 -18.34 15.21
C ILE A 497 -20.42 -17.60 15.98
N GLU A 498 -20.67 -18.01 17.23
CA GLU A 498 -21.47 -17.20 18.15
C GLU A 498 -20.64 -16.01 18.64
N SER A 499 -20.74 -14.85 17.97
CA SER A 499 -19.98 -13.63 18.28
C SER A 499 -20.01 -13.24 19.76
N ALA A 500 -21.17 -13.37 20.41
CA ALA A 500 -21.37 -13.07 21.82
C ALA A 500 -20.61 -14.02 22.78
N GLN A 501 -20.08 -15.14 22.29
CA GLN A 501 -19.19 -16.03 23.04
C GLN A 501 -17.73 -15.85 22.61
N ALA A 502 -17.49 -15.78 21.29
CA ALA A 502 -16.16 -15.74 20.71
C ALA A 502 -15.38 -14.48 21.11
N PHE A 503 -15.95 -13.29 20.91
CA PHE A 503 -15.26 -12.03 21.18
C PHE A 503 -14.98 -11.80 22.68
N PRO A 504 -15.91 -12.09 23.61
CA PRO A 504 -15.60 -12.09 25.04
C PRO A 504 -14.52 -13.08 25.43
N HIS A 505 -14.52 -14.29 24.84
CA HIS A 505 -13.47 -15.27 25.09
C HIS A 505 -12.10 -14.75 24.64
N LEU A 506 -12.00 -14.21 23.41
CA LEU A 506 -10.78 -13.61 22.90
C LEU A 506 -10.32 -12.45 23.79
N ALA A 507 -11.23 -11.56 24.19
CA ALA A 507 -10.93 -10.42 25.05
C ALA A 507 -10.32 -10.86 26.39
N ARG A 508 -10.96 -11.83 27.08
CA ARG A 508 -10.43 -12.38 28.33
C ARG A 508 -9.02 -12.95 28.16
N ILE A 509 -8.79 -13.71 27.09
CA ILE A 509 -7.48 -14.28 26.80
C ILE A 509 -6.43 -13.18 26.58
N ILE A 510 -6.77 -12.11 25.87
CA ILE A 510 -5.87 -10.97 25.64
C ILE A 510 -5.49 -10.29 26.96
N LEU A 511 -6.47 -10.04 27.85
CA LEU A 511 -6.21 -9.43 29.16
C LEU A 511 -5.28 -10.30 30.02
N GLU A 512 -5.39 -11.63 29.94
CA GLU A 512 -4.50 -12.57 30.63
C GLU A 512 -3.08 -12.69 30.03
N CYS A 513 -2.80 -12.05 28.90
CA CYS A 513 -1.49 -12.05 28.26
C CYS A 513 -0.56 -10.97 28.81
N SER A 514 -1.06 -10.03 29.62
CA SER A 514 -0.25 -8.97 30.25
C SER A 514 -0.65 -8.69 31.68
N SER A 515 0.33 -8.50 32.57
CA SER A 515 0.10 -8.04 33.94
C SER A 515 -0.45 -6.60 34.00
N LEU A 516 -0.20 -5.80 32.96
CA LEU A 516 -0.66 -4.41 32.88
C LEU A 516 -2.16 -4.32 32.60
N TRP A 517 -2.74 -5.32 31.92
CA TRP A 517 -4.09 -5.26 31.38
C TRP A 517 -5.14 -5.92 32.28
N GLY A 518 -4.77 -6.47 33.43
CA GLY A 518 -5.69 -7.25 34.28
C GLY A 518 -6.92 -6.48 34.78
N GLU A 519 -6.85 -5.15 34.89
CA GLU A 519 -7.98 -4.28 35.28
C GLU A 519 -8.59 -3.52 34.08
N SER A 520 -8.08 -3.76 32.88
CA SER A 520 -8.54 -3.12 31.65
C SER A 520 -9.68 -3.91 30.98
N TYR A 521 -10.38 -3.28 30.05
CA TYR A 521 -11.28 -3.95 29.11
C TYR A 521 -10.83 -3.75 27.66
N ILE A 522 -11.24 -4.64 26.76
CA ILE A 522 -10.89 -4.59 25.35
C ILE A 522 -11.90 -3.74 24.57
N LEU A 523 -11.40 -2.78 23.79
CA LEU A 523 -12.20 -2.05 22.81
C LEU A 523 -11.89 -2.59 21.41
N PHE A 524 -12.85 -3.27 20.81
CA PHE A 524 -12.81 -3.66 19.41
C PHE A 524 -13.27 -2.46 18.57
N LEU A 525 -12.32 -1.81 17.90
CA LEU A 525 -12.54 -0.61 17.10
C LEU A 525 -12.78 -1.03 15.65
N LEU A 526 -13.95 -0.71 15.11
CA LEU A 526 -14.32 -1.04 13.73
C LEU A 526 -14.60 0.25 12.94
N ASP A 527 -13.75 0.56 11.97
CA ASP A 527 -13.83 1.81 11.21
C ASP A 527 -14.67 1.70 9.93
N ASP A 528 -15.46 2.73 9.67
CA ASP A 528 -16.20 3.01 8.43
C ASP A 528 -17.15 1.89 7.98
N VAL A 529 -18.01 1.43 8.92
CA VAL A 529 -19.13 0.52 8.63
C VAL A 529 -20.20 1.30 7.87
N SER A 530 -20.00 1.44 6.57
CA SER A 530 -20.88 2.19 5.66
C SER A 530 -21.19 1.39 4.40
N THR A 531 -22.24 1.79 3.67
CA THR A 531 -22.60 1.17 2.38
C THR A 531 -21.58 1.41 1.27
N ARG A 532 -20.55 2.20 1.54
CA ARG A 532 -19.38 2.37 0.68
C ARG A 532 -18.51 1.10 0.67
N TYR A 533 -18.36 0.48 1.84
CA TYR A 533 -17.52 -0.70 2.02
C TYR A 533 -18.32 -1.98 2.16
N LEU A 534 -19.56 -1.94 2.62
CA LEU A 534 -20.37 -3.13 2.80
C LEU A 534 -21.62 -3.06 1.92
N MET A 535 -22.08 -4.23 1.47
CA MET A 535 -23.39 -4.33 0.83
C MET A 535 -24.46 -3.92 1.85
N LYS A 536 -25.49 -3.19 1.42
CA LYS A 536 -26.55 -2.69 2.31
C LYS A 536 -27.16 -3.83 3.13
N GLU A 537 -27.32 -4.99 2.50
CA GLU A 537 -27.89 -6.19 3.07
C GLU A 537 -27.02 -6.83 4.18
N ASN A 538 -25.73 -6.48 4.25
CA ASN A 538 -24.78 -7.05 5.22
C ASN A 538 -24.55 -6.15 6.44
N VAL A 539 -24.83 -4.85 6.36
CA VAL A 539 -24.56 -3.90 7.44
C VAL A 539 -25.36 -4.22 8.71
N GLU A 540 -26.68 -4.38 8.57
CA GLU A 540 -27.58 -4.71 9.70
C GLU A 540 -27.23 -6.05 10.36
N PRO A 541 -27.02 -7.16 9.61
CA PRO A 541 -26.55 -8.41 10.20
C PRO A 541 -25.23 -8.27 10.95
N ILE A 542 -24.22 -7.59 10.40
CA ILE A 542 -22.93 -7.41 11.08
C ILE A 542 -23.12 -6.66 12.39
N LEU A 543 -23.81 -5.51 12.38
CA LEU A 543 -24.05 -4.74 13.61
C LEU A 543 -24.78 -5.57 14.67
N SER A 544 -25.79 -6.34 14.26
CA SER A 544 -26.56 -7.21 15.16
C SER A 544 -25.70 -8.29 15.83
N HIS A 545 -24.68 -8.81 15.15
CA HIS A 545 -23.76 -9.80 15.73
C HIS A 545 -22.74 -9.19 16.70
N LEU A 546 -22.47 -7.88 16.63
CA LEU A 546 -21.41 -7.22 17.41
C LEU A 546 -21.93 -6.45 18.64
N LEU A 547 -23.22 -6.09 18.67
CA LEU A 547 -23.84 -5.31 19.75
C LEU A 547 -24.38 -6.22 20.87
N PHE A 548 -23.51 -6.96 21.54
CA PHE A 548 -23.83 -7.81 22.70
C PHE A 548 -23.16 -7.31 23.99
N HIS A 549 -23.81 -7.42 25.15
CA HIS A 549 -23.21 -6.96 26.41
C HIS A 549 -22.17 -7.92 26.99
N ASP A 550 -20.99 -7.42 27.35
CA ASP A 550 -19.97 -8.12 28.14
C ASP A 550 -19.18 -7.13 29.02
N GLN A 551 -18.60 -7.61 30.12
CA GLN A 551 -17.80 -6.77 31.04
C GLN A 551 -16.33 -6.60 30.60
N ASN A 552 -15.82 -7.52 29.79
CA ASN A 552 -14.41 -7.54 29.38
C ASN A 552 -14.20 -6.87 28.02
N CYS A 553 -15.24 -6.65 27.22
CA CYS A 553 -15.11 -6.01 25.92
C CYS A 553 -16.31 -5.20 25.47
N ALA A 554 -16.05 -4.30 24.51
CA ALA A 554 -17.08 -3.54 23.81
C ALA A 554 -16.62 -3.17 22.39
N PHE A 555 -17.59 -2.87 21.51
CA PHE A 555 -17.32 -2.38 20.16
C PHE A 555 -17.45 -0.87 20.06
N LYS A 556 -16.48 -0.23 19.40
CA LYS A 556 -16.53 1.18 19.00
C LYS A 556 -16.56 1.22 17.47
N ILE A 557 -17.70 1.61 16.91
CA ILE A 557 -17.95 1.50 15.48
C ILE A 557 -18.05 2.89 14.89
N SER A 558 -17.28 3.22 13.86
CA SER A 558 -17.49 4.47 13.12
C SER A 558 -18.38 4.22 11.90
N SER A 559 -19.35 5.11 11.66
CA SER A 559 -20.28 5.01 10.54
C SER A 559 -20.78 6.38 10.11
N GLU A 560 -21.47 6.43 8.97
CA GLU A 560 -22.22 7.61 8.53
C GLU A 560 -23.63 7.58 9.13
N ILE A 561 -24.16 8.74 9.52
CA ILE A 561 -25.43 8.82 10.27
C ILE A 561 -26.61 8.18 9.50
N GLN A 562 -26.66 8.38 8.19
CA GLN A 562 -27.65 7.80 7.28
C GLN A 562 -27.54 6.27 7.14
N THR A 563 -26.36 5.69 7.40
CA THR A 563 -26.20 4.22 7.38
C THR A 563 -26.85 3.61 8.63
N ILE A 564 -26.71 4.29 9.78
CA ILE A 564 -27.31 3.87 11.05
C ILE A 564 -28.84 3.95 11.00
N GLU A 565 -29.40 5.05 10.48
CA GLU A 565 -30.86 5.18 10.30
C GLU A 565 -31.45 4.00 9.51
N LEU A 566 -30.76 3.53 8.48
CA LEU A 566 -31.24 2.43 7.62
C LEU A 566 -31.04 1.03 8.20
N ALA A 567 -30.01 0.82 9.02
CA ALA A 567 -29.73 -0.48 9.62
C ALA A 567 -30.75 -0.86 10.71
N PHE A 568 -31.44 0.13 11.28
CA PHE A 568 -32.36 -0.08 12.42
C PHE A 568 -33.84 0.23 12.10
N ASP A 569 -34.19 0.78 10.91
CA ASP A 569 -35.58 1.13 10.52
C ASP A 569 -36.24 0.11 9.54
N VAL A 570 -36.16 -1.20 9.77
CA VAL A 570 -36.93 -2.18 8.99
C VAL A 570 -38.12 -2.72 9.78
N PRO A 571 -39.38 -2.44 9.39
CA PRO A 571 -40.54 -2.96 10.08
C PRO A 571 -40.68 -4.48 9.85
N GLY A 572 -40.67 -5.28 10.93
CA GLY A 572 -41.12 -6.67 10.91
C GLY A 572 -40.15 -7.79 11.33
N LYS A 573 -39.02 -7.51 12.00
CA LYS A 573 -38.19 -8.55 12.67
C LYS A 573 -37.90 -8.21 14.14
N LEU A 574 -37.48 -9.25 14.89
CA LEU A 574 -37.20 -9.34 16.34
C LEU A 574 -36.59 -8.07 16.98
N GLU A 575 -36.81 -7.91 18.30
CA GLU A 575 -36.40 -6.76 19.13
C GLU A 575 -35.14 -6.05 18.61
N GLN A 576 -35.34 -4.89 17.99
CA GLN A 576 -34.25 -4.05 17.48
C GLN A 576 -33.36 -3.59 18.64
N PRO A 577 -32.03 -3.51 18.46
CA PRO A 577 -31.16 -2.91 19.46
C PRO A 577 -31.53 -1.43 19.64
N GLY A 578 -31.77 -1.01 20.88
CA GLY A 578 -32.20 0.33 21.24
C GLY A 578 -31.02 1.22 21.64
N GLU A 579 -31.00 2.44 21.14
CA GLU A 579 -30.12 3.50 21.65
C GLU A 579 -30.34 3.69 23.16
N ASP A 580 -29.26 3.90 23.92
CA ASP A 580 -29.16 3.92 25.40
C ASP A 580 -29.39 2.57 26.11
N ARG A 581 -29.99 1.57 25.44
CA ARG A 581 -30.12 0.20 25.97
C ARG A 581 -28.90 -0.64 25.58
N ASP A 582 -28.66 -0.79 24.28
CA ASP A 582 -27.66 -1.70 23.73
C ASP A 582 -26.39 -0.97 23.26
N TYR A 583 -26.52 0.29 22.84
CA TYR A 583 -25.40 1.12 22.40
C TYR A 583 -25.65 2.62 22.63
N LYS A 584 -24.59 3.43 22.59
CA LYS A 584 -24.67 4.90 22.57
C LYS A 584 -24.25 5.47 21.23
N VAL A 585 -24.71 6.67 20.90
CA VAL A 585 -24.27 7.41 19.71
C VAL A 585 -23.45 8.64 20.12
N PHE A 586 -22.31 8.83 19.47
CA PHE A 586 -21.51 10.06 19.57
C PHE A 586 -21.38 10.69 18.18
N ASP A 587 -22.11 11.78 17.95
CA ASP A 587 -22.09 12.50 16.67
C ASP A 587 -20.92 13.49 16.62
N LEU A 588 -19.76 13.00 16.17
CA LEU A 588 -18.57 13.84 15.96
C LEU A 588 -18.82 14.91 14.88
N GLY A 589 -19.69 14.64 13.90
CA GLY A 589 -20.05 15.60 12.87
C GLY A 589 -20.70 16.84 13.48
N ALA A 590 -21.65 16.65 14.37
CA ALA A 590 -22.30 17.72 15.12
C ALA A 590 -21.31 18.47 16.02
N GLU A 591 -20.41 17.77 16.71
CA GLU A 591 -19.36 18.39 17.54
C GLU A 591 -18.45 19.33 16.73
N VAL A 592 -17.90 18.84 15.63
CA VAL A 592 -17.03 19.61 14.74
C VAL A 592 -17.79 20.81 14.16
N TYR A 593 -19.02 20.60 13.73
CA TYR A 593 -19.87 21.67 13.21
C TYR A 593 -20.13 22.77 14.26
N ARG A 594 -20.41 22.39 15.52
CA ARG A 594 -20.56 23.35 16.63
C ARG A 594 -19.28 24.14 16.90
N LYS A 595 -18.11 23.50 16.88
CA LYS A 595 -16.83 24.19 17.06
C LYS A 595 -16.55 25.18 15.92
N ILE A 596 -16.82 24.80 14.67
CA ILE A 596 -16.69 25.69 13.50
C ILE A 596 -17.66 26.88 13.59
N LYS A 597 -18.88 26.67 14.11
CA LYS A 597 -19.90 27.71 14.23
C LYS A 597 -19.80 28.60 15.48
N SER A 598 -18.97 28.27 16.47
CA SER A 598 -18.90 28.96 17.75
C SER A 598 -18.71 30.49 17.63
N LYS A 599 -19.51 31.25 18.40
CA LYS A 599 -19.66 32.73 18.31
C LYS A 599 -18.39 33.54 18.63
N LYS A 600 -17.39 32.98 19.34
CA LYS A 600 -16.16 33.69 19.76
C LYS A 600 -14.94 33.37 18.88
N ASN A 601 -15.06 33.49 17.55
CA ASN A 601 -13.98 33.10 16.61
C ASN A 601 -13.51 31.64 16.75
N GLY A 602 -14.32 30.76 17.37
CA GLY A 602 -13.90 29.40 17.74
C GLY A 602 -13.51 28.54 16.53
N GLY A 603 -14.17 28.73 15.38
CA GLY A 603 -13.83 28.02 14.15
C GLY A 603 -12.46 28.38 13.58
N LYS A 604 -12.04 29.65 13.70
CA LYS A 604 -10.71 30.10 13.29
C LYS A 604 -9.62 29.45 14.14
N TYR A 605 -9.79 29.41 15.46
CA TYR A 605 -8.83 28.78 16.36
C TYR A 605 -8.76 27.27 16.14
N PHE A 606 -9.92 26.61 16.07
CA PHE A 606 -9.97 25.16 15.85
C PHE A 606 -9.29 24.73 14.55
N VAL A 607 -9.57 25.41 13.43
CA VAL A 607 -8.89 25.14 12.15
C VAL A 607 -7.41 25.55 12.20
N GLY A 608 -7.09 26.67 12.84
CA GLY A 608 -5.72 27.14 13.04
C GLY A 608 -4.87 26.12 13.79
N ASP A 609 -5.38 25.51 14.85
CA ASP A 609 -4.66 24.50 15.65
C ASP A 609 -4.41 23.21 14.85
N ILE A 610 -5.38 22.78 14.04
CA ILE A 610 -5.21 21.62 13.15
C ILE A 610 -4.05 21.87 12.17
N LEU A 611 -4.06 23.03 11.51
CA LEU A 611 -3.02 23.39 10.54
C LEU A 611 -1.66 23.59 11.23
N LYS A 612 -1.64 24.17 12.43
CA LYS A 612 -0.43 24.40 13.21
C LYS A 612 0.26 23.08 13.62
N LYS A 613 -0.49 22.10 14.14
CA LYS A 613 0.07 20.78 14.47
C LYS A 613 0.75 20.11 13.27
N ARG A 614 0.20 20.28 12.07
CA ARG A 614 0.84 19.80 10.83
C ARG A 614 2.07 20.62 10.44
N ALA A 615 2.00 21.95 10.57
CA ALA A 615 3.10 22.85 10.25
C ALA A 615 4.36 22.59 11.09
N GLU A 616 4.20 22.22 12.38
CA GLU A 616 5.31 21.87 13.28
C GLU A 616 6.09 20.62 12.83
N ILE A 617 5.46 19.75 12.05
CA ILE A 617 6.02 18.47 11.61
C ILE A 617 6.52 18.54 10.17
N TRP A 618 6.07 19.52 9.39
CA TRP A 618 6.45 19.69 7.98
C TRP A 618 7.62 20.67 7.83
N PRO A 619 8.85 20.20 7.51
CA PRO A 619 10.04 21.05 7.52
C PRO A 619 10.02 22.17 6.47
N ALA A 620 9.26 22.01 5.39
CA ALA A 620 9.14 22.98 4.31
C ALA A 620 8.09 24.07 4.59
N HIS A 621 7.40 24.04 5.75
CA HIS A 621 6.51 25.13 6.12
C HIS A 621 7.29 26.45 6.30
N PRO A 622 6.75 27.60 5.86
CA PRO A 622 7.37 28.90 6.10
C PRO A 622 7.71 29.13 7.59
N LYS A 623 8.93 29.61 7.85
CA LYS A 623 9.47 29.87 9.20
C LYS A 623 9.33 31.33 9.62
N ASP A 624 9.10 31.55 10.91
CA ASP A 624 8.96 32.89 11.46
C ASP A 624 10.30 33.63 11.48
N LYS A 625 10.31 34.84 10.91
CA LYS A 625 11.47 35.72 10.86
C LYS A 625 11.68 36.50 12.17
N LEU A 626 10.64 36.65 13.00
CA LEU A 626 10.66 37.45 14.23
C LEU A 626 11.12 36.65 15.46
N SER A 627 10.94 35.32 15.47
CA SER A 627 11.34 34.44 16.58
C SER A 627 12.77 33.88 16.46
N GLY A 628 13.65 34.50 15.67
CA GLY A 628 15.00 33.97 15.41
C GLY A 628 15.05 32.72 14.52
N GLY A 629 13.94 32.33 13.88
CA GLY A 629 13.91 31.25 12.87
C GLY A 629 13.64 29.83 13.39
N GLU A 630 13.28 29.66 14.67
CA GLU A 630 13.15 28.33 15.29
C GLU A 630 11.77 27.65 15.11
N GLY A 631 10.70 28.36 14.70
CA GLY A 631 9.35 27.80 14.57
C GLY A 631 8.58 28.18 13.28
N PRO A 632 7.51 27.45 12.92
CA PRO A 632 6.68 27.77 11.75
C PRO A 632 5.84 29.03 11.98
N ILE A 633 5.65 29.84 10.92
CA ILE A 633 4.69 30.96 10.91
C ILE A 633 3.29 30.42 11.21
N SER A 634 2.48 31.12 12.00
CA SER A 634 1.13 30.63 12.28
C SER A 634 0.24 30.68 11.02
N PRO A 635 -0.66 29.69 10.80
CA PRO A 635 -1.56 29.71 9.65
C PRO A 635 -2.45 30.95 9.55
N SER A 636 -2.81 31.54 10.70
CA SER A 636 -3.60 32.79 10.74
C SER A 636 -2.80 34.00 10.25
N GLU A 637 -1.51 34.09 10.57
CA GLU A 637 -0.63 35.16 10.06
C GLU A 637 -0.35 34.97 8.57
N LEU A 638 -0.16 33.73 8.14
CA LEU A 638 0.17 33.42 6.75
C LEU A 638 -1.00 33.74 5.80
N LEU A 639 -2.25 33.48 6.19
CA LEU A 639 -3.42 33.76 5.36
C LEU A 639 -4.00 35.17 5.55
N GLY A 640 -3.72 35.81 6.69
CA GLY A 640 -4.49 36.97 7.13
C GLY A 640 -5.96 36.62 7.43
N ASP A 641 -6.84 37.62 7.45
CA ASP A 641 -8.24 37.42 7.79
C ASP A 641 -9.20 38.39 7.09
N THR A 642 -10.48 38.01 6.99
CA THR A 642 -11.57 38.86 6.49
C THR A 642 -12.92 38.38 7.02
N SER A 643 -13.88 39.29 7.20
CA SER A 643 -15.22 38.94 7.66
C SER A 643 -16.06 38.33 6.53
N LEU A 644 -17.00 37.45 6.87
CA LEU A 644 -17.92 36.84 5.90
C LEU A 644 -18.83 37.89 5.24
N ALA A 645 -19.18 38.95 5.98
CA ALA A 645 -19.94 40.08 5.47
C ALA A 645 -19.17 40.83 4.38
N ASN A 646 -17.87 41.06 4.57
CA ASN A 646 -17.03 41.71 3.56
C ASN A 646 -16.94 40.88 2.28
N ILE A 647 -16.79 39.55 2.40
CA ILE A 647 -16.81 38.64 1.23
C ILE A 647 -18.13 38.79 0.46
N ALA A 648 -19.27 38.67 1.15
CA ALA A 648 -20.59 38.79 0.51
C ALA A 648 -20.79 40.16 -0.17
N ASN A 649 -20.40 41.26 0.51
CA ASN A 649 -20.48 42.61 -0.04
C ASN A 649 -19.61 42.77 -1.30
N THR A 650 -18.35 42.32 -1.27
CA THR A 650 -17.46 42.39 -2.44
C THR A 650 -18.00 41.58 -3.61
N ILE A 651 -18.63 40.43 -3.38
CA ILE A 651 -19.24 39.63 -4.46
C ILE A 651 -20.33 40.41 -5.20
N VAL A 652 -21.24 41.06 -4.48
CA VAL A 652 -22.42 41.71 -5.07
C VAL A 652 -22.13 43.12 -5.57
N SER A 653 -21.15 43.82 -4.98
CA SER A 653 -20.76 45.18 -5.38
C SER A 653 -19.78 45.21 -6.56
N SER A 654 -19.02 44.13 -6.78
CA SER A 654 -18.03 44.07 -7.86
C SER A 654 -18.64 43.63 -9.20
N SER A 655 -18.21 44.27 -10.30
CA SER A 655 -18.58 43.81 -11.65
C SER A 655 -17.93 42.45 -11.96
N SER A 656 -18.56 41.67 -12.85
CA SER A 656 -18.08 40.32 -13.24
C SER A 656 -16.66 40.29 -13.80
N THR A 657 -16.15 41.43 -14.28
CA THR A 657 -14.81 41.58 -14.90
C THR A 657 -13.81 42.34 -14.02
N SER A 658 -14.17 42.76 -12.81
CA SER A 658 -13.29 43.57 -11.96
C SER A 658 -12.11 42.78 -11.39
N SER A 659 -11.01 43.48 -11.11
CA SER A 659 -9.86 42.91 -10.39
C SER A 659 -10.19 42.56 -8.93
N GLU A 660 -11.19 43.21 -8.33
CA GLU A 660 -11.66 42.91 -6.97
C GLU A 660 -12.35 41.55 -6.89
N ARG A 661 -13.10 41.17 -7.93
CA ARG A 661 -13.77 39.86 -7.98
C ARG A 661 -12.79 38.69 -8.01
N LYS A 662 -11.56 38.93 -8.47
CA LYS A 662 -10.43 37.96 -8.43
C LYS A 662 -9.75 37.86 -7.06
N ARG A 663 -10.18 38.62 -6.06
CA ARG A 663 -9.55 38.73 -4.72
C ARG A 663 -10.56 38.52 -3.60
N VAL A 664 -11.66 37.81 -3.89
CA VAL A 664 -12.86 37.82 -3.05
C VAL A 664 -12.80 36.81 -1.90
N TYR A 665 -12.19 35.64 -2.13
CA TYR A 665 -12.06 34.61 -1.11
C TYR A 665 -10.63 34.61 -0.54
N TYR A 666 -10.45 35.03 0.71
CA TYR A 666 -9.15 35.01 1.39
C TYR A 666 -9.32 34.97 2.91
N GLY A 667 -8.25 34.61 3.63
CA GLY A 667 -8.18 34.63 5.08
C GLY A 667 -8.64 33.35 5.77
N ILE A 668 -8.21 33.19 7.03
CA ILE A 668 -8.48 31.99 7.84
C ILE A 668 -9.98 31.84 8.18
N THR A 669 -10.73 32.93 8.36
CA THR A 669 -12.18 32.86 8.58
C THR A 669 -12.90 32.29 7.36
N ALA A 670 -12.50 32.67 6.14
CA ALA A 670 -13.04 32.08 4.91
C ALA A 670 -12.76 30.57 4.86
N LEU A 671 -11.52 30.16 5.15
CA LEU A 671 -11.11 28.74 5.12
C LEU A 671 -11.95 27.90 6.08
N SER A 672 -12.15 28.41 7.31
CA SER A 672 -12.94 27.72 8.33
C SER A 672 -14.41 27.51 7.95
N ARG A 673 -14.96 28.38 7.08
CA ARG A 673 -16.39 28.38 6.73
C ARG A 673 -16.70 27.70 5.40
N VAL A 674 -15.74 27.61 4.48
CA VAL A 674 -15.90 26.95 3.16
C VAL A 674 -16.06 25.43 3.29
N CYS A 675 -15.29 24.80 4.17
CA CYS A 675 -15.19 23.34 4.22
C CYS A 675 -16.25 22.63 5.08
N VAL A 676 -17.18 23.37 5.72
CA VAL A 676 -18.37 22.86 6.46
C VAL A 676 -18.11 21.55 7.25
N GLY A 677 -17.01 21.46 7.99
CA GLY A 677 -16.70 20.28 8.83
C GLY A 677 -15.84 19.18 8.20
N ASP A 678 -15.48 19.26 6.91
CA ASP A 678 -14.49 18.37 6.29
C ASP A 678 -13.08 18.92 6.49
N ILE A 679 -12.34 18.32 7.42
CA ILE A 679 -10.96 18.71 7.76
C ILE A 679 -9.99 18.35 6.63
N GLY A 680 -10.29 17.33 5.83
CA GLY A 680 -9.47 16.94 4.68
C GLY A 680 -9.45 18.04 3.62
N ASP A 681 -10.61 18.62 3.29
CA ASP A 681 -10.69 19.77 2.39
C ASP A 681 -9.91 20.99 2.90
N VAL A 682 -9.97 21.26 4.21
CA VAL A 682 -9.21 22.36 4.84
C VAL A 682 -7.71 22.18 4.60
N ILE A 683 -7.19 20.98 4.85
CA ILE A 683 -5.76 20.67 4.69
C ILE A 683 -5.34 20.76 3.22
N SER A 684 -6.11 20.16 2.31
CA SER A 684 -5.78 20.17 0.87
C SER A 684 -5.82 21.57 0.27
N LEU A 685 -6.77 22.40 0.68
CA LEU A 685 -6.85 23.77 0.23
C LEU A 685 -5.73 24.64 0.83
N TYR A 686 -5.35 24.42 2.10
CA TYR A 686 -4.20 25.09 2.70
C TYR A 686 -2.89 24.72 1.99
N GLU A 687 -2.69 23.45 1.66
CA GLU A 687 -1.54 23.01 0.85
C GLU A 687 -1.50 23.70 -0.52
N SER A 688 -2.66 23.91 -1.17
CA SER A 688 -2.75 24.66 -2.42
C SER A 688 -2.26 26.10 -2.26
N PHE A 689 -2.58 26.78 -1.15
CA PHE A 689 -2.03 28.10 -0.86
C PHE A 689 -0.50 28.07 -0.70
N LEU A 690 0.02 27.06 0.00
CA LEU A 690 1.46 26.88 0.25
C LEU A 690 2.25 26.60 -1.04
N ARG A 691 1.71 25.81 -1.97
CA ARG A 691 2.36 25.54 -3.28
C ARG A 691 2.54 26.82 -4.11
N ASN A 692 1.62 27.77 -3.96
CA ASN A 692 1.64 29.05 -4.66
C ASN A 692 2.33 30.17 -3.85
N TYR A 693 2.90 29.86 -2.69
CA TYR A 693 3.56 30.82 -1.82
C TYR A 693 4.87 31.33 -2.42
N LYS A 694 5.01 32.66 -2.53
CA LYS A 694 6.18 33.35 -3.10
C LYS A 694 7.02 34.09 -2.05
N ASN A 695 7.11 33.56 -0.83
CA ASN A 695 7.85 34.20 0.29
C ASN A 695 7.28 35.55 0.78
N GLU A 696 6.00 35.82 0.50
CA GLU A 696 5.27 37.02 0.95
C GLU A 696 4.20 36.63 1.99
N SER A 697 4.29 37.19 3.21
CA SER A 697 3.32 36.96 4.28
C SER A 697 2.62 38.27 4.68
N PRO A 698 1.26 38.33 4.68
CA PRO A 698 0.34 37.25 4.32
C PRO A 698 0.34 36.94 2.81
N ILE A 699 -0.07 35.73 2.44
CA ILE A 699 -0.26 35.30 1.05
C ILE A 699 -1.22 36.27 0.35
N SER A 700 -0.88 36.72 -0.85
CA SER A 700 -1.72 37.70 -1.57
C SER A 700 -3.17 37.20 -1.74
N LYS A 701 -4.12 38.11 -1.58
CA LYS A 701 -5.57 37.82 -1.69
C LYS A 701 -5.94 37.19 -3.03
N GLN A 702 -5.22 37.54 -4.09
CA GLN A 702 -5.45 36.99 -5.43
C GLN A 702 -5.08 35.51 -5.48
N ILE A 703 -3.89 35.13 -4.98
CA ILE A 703 -3.44 33.73 -4.96
C ILE A 703 -4.42 32.87 -4.14
N GLN A 704 -4.86 33.36 -2.99
CA GLN A 704 -5.84 32.65 -2.16
C GLN A 704 -7.16 32.45 -2.92
N SER A 705 -7.71 33.52 -3.51
CA SER A 705 -8.99 33.48 -4.22
C SER A 705 -8.93 32.58 -5.47
N GLU A 706 -7.84 32.60 -6.22
CA GLU A 706 -7.61 31.70 -7.35
C GLU A 706 -7.56 30.24 -6.89
N SER A 707 -6.84 29.96 -5.79
CA SER A 707 -6.75 28.60 -5.23
C SER A 707 -8.11 28.07 -4.75
N TYR A 708 -8.96 28.91 -4.13
CA TYR A 708 -10.34 28.53 -3.77
C TYR A 708 -11.17 28.15 -5.01
N GLN A 709 -11.08 28.94 -6.08
CA GLN A 709 -11.86 28.73 -7.29
C GLN A 709 -11.38 27.50 -8.07
N GLU A 710 -10.07 27.30 -8.17
CA GLU A 710 -9.48 26.11 -8.79
C GLU A 710 -9.91 24.84 -8.03
N PHE A 711 -9.84 24.87 -6.69
CA PHE A 711 -10.27 23.75 -5.86
C PHE A 711 -11.77 23.45 -6.02
N SER A 712 -12.59 24.49 -6.10
CA SER A 712 -14.04 24.39 -6.35
C SER A 712 -14.35 23.77 -7.72
N ALA A 713 -13.71 24.26 -8.79
CA ALA A 713 -13.86 23.74 -10.14
C ALA A 713 -13.49 22.26 -10.22
N LYS A 714 -12.38 21.88 -9.59
CA LYS A 714 -11.91 20.51 -9.48
C LYS A 714 -12.93 19.60 -8.77
N ARG A 715 -13.47 20.03 -7.62
CA ARG A 715 -14.47 19.26 -6.87
C ARG A 715 -15.76 19.05 -7.68
N LEU A 716 -16.22 20.07 -8.42
CA LEU A 716 -17.36 19.97 -9.32
C LEU A 716 -17.13 19.00 -10.48
N PHE A 717 -15.95 19.05 -11.11
CA PHE A 717 -15.56 18.09 -12.13
C PHE A 717 -15.60 16.66 -11.59
N GLY A 718 -15.15 16.46 -10.36
CA GLY A 718 -15.13 15.15 -9.73
C GLY A 718 -16.51 14.54 -9.48
N LEU A 719 -17.52 15.36 -9.14
CA LEU A 719 -18.91 14.89 -8.99
C LEU A 719 -19.43 14.26 -10.28
N LYS A 720 -19.11 14.85 -11.43
CA LYS A 720 -19.57 14.38 -12.73
C LYS A 720 -18.82 13.14 -13.23
N HIS A 721 -17.49 13.12 -13.12
CA HIS A 721 -16.67 12.12 -13.83
C HIS A 721 -16.13 10.97 -12.97
N PHE A 722 -15.88 11.19 -11.67
CA PHE A 722 -15.38 10.12 -10.79
C PHE A 722 -16.51 9.29 -10.18
N ARG A 723 -17.69 9.87 -9.97
CA ARG A 723 -18.85 9.16 -9.39
C ARG A 723 -19.80 8.53 -10.42
N GLN A 724 -19.57 8.78 -11.72
CA GLN A 724 -20.40 8.27 -12.83
C GLN A 724 -21.86 8.74 -12.80
N GLU A 725 -22.15 9.85 -12.11
CA GLU A 725 -23.50 10.39 -11.86
C GLU A 725 -23.56 11.88 -12.22
N GLY A 726 -23.71 12.18 -13.51
CA GLY A 726 -23.67 13.57 -14.02
C GLY A 726 -24.69 14.52 -13.39
N PHE A 727 -25.82 14.00 -12.89
CA PHE A 727 -26.88 14.80 -12.26
C PHE A 727 -26.44 15.49 -10.97
N LEU A 728 -25.43 14.98 -10.26
CA LEU A 728 -24.95 15.58 -9.00
C LEU A 728 -24.41 16.99 -9.20
N LYS A 729 -23.78 17.26 -10.35
CA LYS A 729 -23.31 18.58 -10.73
C LYS A 729 -24.50 19.53 -10.92
N ASP A 730 -25.57 19.08 -11.55
CA ASP A 730 -26.77 19.90 -11.79
C ASP A 730 -27.42 20.34 -10.47
N TYR A 731 -27.46 19.46 -9.44
CA TYR A 731 -27.94 19.82 -8.10
C TYR A 731 -27.05 20.88 -7.44
N SER A 732 -25.74 20.78 -7.64
CA SER A 732 -24.80 21.76 -7.14
C SER A 732 -24.96 23.12 -7.82
N ASP A 733 -25.04 23.13 -9.15
CA ASP A 733 -25.17 24.35 -9.95
C ASP A 733 -26.51 25.04 -9.67
N SER A 734 -27.63 24.29 -9.64
CA SER A 734 -28.95 24.85 -9.31
C SER A 734 -28.99 25.52 -7.94
N PHE A 735 -28.41 24.88 -6.91
CA PHE A 735 -28.38 25.41 -5.56
C PHE A 735 -27.49 26.66 -5.45
N ALA A 736 -26.28 26.60 -6.02
CA ALA A 736 -25.32 27.71 -5.98
C ALA A 736 -25.84 28.94 -6.74
N GLU A 737 -26.47 28.75 -7.91
CA GLU A 737 -27.05 29.83 -8.69
C GLU A 737 -28.25 30.47 -8.00
N ALA A 738 -29.14 29.68 -7.41
CA ALA A 738 -30.25 30.19 -6.61
C ALA A 738 -29.74 31.01 -5.41
N SER A 739 -28.72 30.52 -4.70
CA SER A 739 -28.11 31.24 -3.57
C SER A 739 -27.46 32.55 -3.99
N TYR A 740 -26.73 32.58 -5.12
CA TYR A 740 -26.12 33.82 -5.63
C TYR A 740 -27.18 34.84 -6.02
N GLU A 741 -28.23 34.40 -6.72
CA GLU A 741 -29.28 35.28 -7.20
C GLU A 741 -30.03 35.96 -6.05
N LEU A 742 -30.41 35.20 -5.00
CA LEU A 742 -31.08 35.77 -3.83
C LEU A 742 -30.20 36.76 -3.06
N MET A 743 -28.89 36.49 -2.97
CA MET A 743 -27.94 37.41 -2.36
C MET A 743 -27.82 38.71 -3.17
N TYR A 744 -27.77 38.61 -4.50
CA TYR A 744 -27.72 39.77 -5.39
C TYR A 744 -29.03 40.58 -5.37
N GLN A 745 -30.19 39.91 -5.38
CA GLN A 745 -31.50 40.55 -5.23
C GLN A 745 -31.60 41.29 -3.88
N SER A 746 -31.12 40.68 -2.79
CA SER A 746 -31.06 41.31 -1.47
C SER A 746 -30.21 42.59 -1.49
N TYR A 747 -29.07 42.59 -2.19
CA TYR A 747 -28.23 43.77 -2.36
C TYR A 747 -28.93 44.88 -3.16
N GLN A 748 -29.58 44.53 -4.27
CA GLN A 748 -30.35 45.47 -5.09
C GLN A 748 -31.49 46.10 -4.29
N ASP A 749 -32.16 45.32 -3.45
CA ASP A 749 -33.22 45.81 -2.57
C ASP A 749 -32.71 46.81 -1.54
N ILE A 750 -31.54 46.56 -0.94
CA ILE A 750 -30.89 47.49 0.00
C ILE A 750 -30.57 48.82 -0.69
N ILE A 751 -29.98 48.78 -1.90
CA ILE A 751 -29.66 49.98 -2.67
C ILE A 751 -30.94 50.75 -3.07
N LYS A 752 -31.93 50.05 -3.61
CA LYS A 752 -33.17 50.67 -4.14
C LYS A 752 -34.05 51.26 -3.04
N LYS A 753 -34.16 50.57 -1.90
CA LYS A 753 -35.08 50.98 -0.81
C LYS A 753 -34.44 51.95 0.19
N ARG A 754 -33.14 52.29 0.04
CA ARG A 754 -32.36 53.16 0.96
C ARG A 754 -32.58 52.80 2.44
N VAL A 755 -32.71 51.52 2.74
CA VAL A 755 -32.93 51.05 4.11
C VAL A 755 -31.59 50.97 4.80
N GLU A 756 -31.41 51.71 5.89
CA GLU A 756 -30.24 51.57 6.75
C GLU A 756 -30.24 50.17 7.38
N ARG A 757 -29.12 49.45 7.18
CA ARG A 757 -28.76 48.17 7.82
C ARG A 757 -29.77 47.03 7.63
N LYS A 758 -29.76 46.41 6.44
CA LYS A 758 -30.19 45.00 6.29
C LYS A 758 -29.00 44.11 5.93
N ARG A 759 -28.85 43.00 6.65
CA ARG A 759 -27.92 41.90 6.34
C ARG A 759 -28.19 41.36 4.93
N LEU A 760 -27.13 41.07 4.16
CA LEU A 760 -27.28 40.35 2.89
C LEU A 760 -27.76 38.92 3.14
N ARG A 761 -28.85 38.54 2.46
CA ARG A 761 -29.39 37.18 2.51
C ARG A 761 -28.43 36.18 1.86
N GLN A 762 -28.13 35.07 2.55
CA GLN A 762 -27.22 34.01 2.12
C GLN A 762 -27.84 32.64 2.41
N TYR A 763 -28.38 32.00 1.38
CA TYR A 763 -29.11 30.73 1.44
C TYR A 763 -28.18 29.54 1.26
N LEU A 764 -27.72 28.95 2.37
CA LEU A 764 -26.76 27.83 2.36
C LEU A 764 -27.26 26.58 3.10
N SER A 765 -28.51 26.58 3.54
CA SER A 765 -29.17 25.44 4.19
C SER A 765 -30.45 25.04 3.46
N LEU A 766 -30.83 23.77 3.54
CA LEU A 766 -32.03 23.20 2.94
C LEU A 766 -32.74 22.33 3.97
N TYR A 767 -33.98 22.67 4.30
CA TYR A 767 -34.82 21.89 5.20
C TYR A 767 -35.82 21.11 4.38
N VAL A 768 -35.84 19.79 4.57
CA VAL A 768 -36.65 18.87 3.78
C VAL A 768 -37.64 18.15 4.67
N ARG A 769 -38.92 18.11 4.29
CA ARG A 769 -39.95 17.29 4.94
C ARG A 769 -40.58 16.33 3.93
N ILE A 770 -40.42 15.03 4.17
CA ILE A 770 -41.01 14.00 3.31
C ILE A 770 -42.47 13.76 3.73
N THR A 771 -43.41 14.37 3.02
CA THR A 771 -44.85 14.37 3.39
C THR A 771 -45.77 13.74 2.34
N SER A 772 -45.31 13.48 1.12
CA SER A 772 -46.09 12.87 0.02
C SER A 772 -45.22 12.06 -0.94
N GLY A 773 -45.83 11.32 -1.87
CA GLY A 773 -45.13 10.57 -2.93
C GLY A 773 -44.46 9.26 -2.48
N ASP A 774 -43.56 8.72 -3.30
CA ASP A 774 -42.75 7.54 -2.97
C ASP A 774 -41.66 7.91 -1.96
N LYS A 775 -41.98 7.75 -0.66
CA LYS A 775 -41.11 8.12 0.47
C LYS A 775 -39.74 7.41 0.40
N GLU A 776 -39.71 6.13 0.01
CA GLU A 776 -38.48 5.33 -0.09
C GLU A 776 -37.57 5.84 -1.21
N LYS A 777 -38.14 6.15 -2.37
CA LYS A 777 -37.38 6.72 -3.50
C LYS A 777 -36.85 8.12 -3.18
N GLN A 778 -37.63 8.97 -2.53
CA GLN A 778 -37.20 10.31 -2.14
C GLN A 778 -36.08 10.26 -1.09
N TYR A 779 -36.22 9.39 -0.08
CA TYR A 779 -35.17 9.17 0.92
C TYR A 779 -33.88 8.67 0.28
N ARG A 780 -33.97 7.72 -0.67
CA ARG A 780 -32.81 7.22 -1.42
C ARG A 780 -32.09 8.33 -2.19
N LYS A 781 -32.83 9.21 -2.87
CA LYS A 781 -32.22 10.33 -3.61
C LYS A 781 -31.58 11.37 -2.70
N LEU A 782 -32.22 11.73 -1.60
CA LEU A 782 -31.63 12.62 -0.59
C LEU A 782 -30.33 12.03 -0.04
N ARG A 783 -30.33 10.73 0.21
CA ARG A 783 -29.14 9.99 0.62
C ARG A 783 -28.04 10.03 -0.43
N GLU A 784 -28.35 9.79 -1.71
CA GLU A 784 -27.37 9.89 -2.80
C GLU A 784 -26.68 11.27 -2.81
N LEU A 785 -27.40 12.36 -2.53
CA LEU A 785 -26.83 13.71 -2.41
C LEU A 785 -25.92 13.90 -1.18
N ILE A 786 -26.22 13.22 -0.05
CA ILE A 786 -25.40 13.25 1.17
C ILE A 786 -24.16 12.36 1.01
N ASP A 787 -24.32 11.14 0.48
CA ASP A 787 -23.24 10.19 0.18
C ASP A 787 -22.30 10.73 -0.91
N ALA A 788 -22.85 11.51 -1.86
CA ALA A 788 -22.10 12.35 -2.81
C ALA A 788 -21.21 13.37 -2.10
N GLY A 789 -21.55 13.69 -0.85
CA GLY A 789 -20.92 14.73 -0.06
C GLY A 789 -21.29 16.12 -0.58
N LEU A 790 -22.40 16.30 -1.30
CA LEU A 790 -22.85 17.61 -1.78
C LEU A 790 -23.47 18.42 -0.63
N PHE A 791 -24.26 17.73 0.19
CA PHE A 791 -24.86 18.27 1.41
C PHE A 791 -24.33 17.56 2.65
N VAL A 792 -24.20 18.31 3.72
CA VAL A 792 -23.91 17.81 5.07
C VAL A 792 -25.22 17.66 5.81
N PHE A 793 -25.44 16.51 6.43
CA PHE A 793 -26.54 16.36 7.38
C PHE A 793 -26.21 17.12 8.68
N ALA A 794 -26.97 18.17 8.98
CA ALA A 794 -26.80 19.04 10.14
C ALA A 794 -27.84 18.74 11.25
N GLY A 795 -28.55 17.62 11.13
CA GLY A 795 -29.52 17.12 12.10
C GLY A 795 -30.96 17.01 11.58
N GLY A 796 -31.80 16.40 12.40
CA GLY A 796 -33.23 16.10 12.19
C GLY A 796 -33.68 15.41 13.47
N THR A 797 -34.89 15.69 13.98
CA THR A 797 -35.34 15.37 15.35
C THR A 797 -34.79 14.05 15.90
N SER A 798 -33.75 14.17 16.73
CA SER A 798 -33.22 13.08 17.55
C SER A 798 -34.31 12.70 18.55
N GLY A 799 -34.93 11.53 18.32
CA GLY A 799 -35.90 10.92 19.21
C GLY A 799 -37.34 11.45 19.09
N PRO A 800 -38.36 10.57 19.16
CA PRO A 800 -39.74 10.99 19.29
C PRO A 800 -39.89 11.69 20.64
N ARG A 801 -40.09 13.02 20.67
CA ARG A 801 -40.73 13.64 21.84
C ARG A 801 -42.17 13.14 21.89
N ALA A 802 -42.36 12.01 22.58
CA ALA A 802 -43.66 11.45 22.94
C ALA A 802 -44.37 12.38 23.94
N LYS A 803 -44.88 13.52 23.47
CA LYS A 803 -45.89 14.32 24.17
C LYS A 803 -46.97 14.92 23.26
N VAL A 804 -47.07 14.49 22.00
CA VAL A 804 -48.22 14.79 21.15
C VAL A 804 -48.73 13.50 20.53
N ARG A 805 -50.02 13.21 20.70
CA ARG A 805 -50.75 12.09 20.10
C ARG A 805 -50.95 12.34 18.59
N ASP A 806 -49.86 12.43 17.83
CA ASP A 806 -49.92 12.34 16.37
C ASP A 806 -49.08 11.15 15.91
N THR A 807 -49.72 10.27 15.16
CA THR A 807 -49.24 8.92 14.82
C THR A 807 -48.29 8.86 13.61
N ASP A 808 -47.60 9.95 13.27
CA ASP A 808 -46.56 9.90 12.23
C ASP A 808 -45.45 10.95 12.52
N PRO A 809 -44.24 10.54 12.97
CA PRO A 809 -43.13 11.47 13.13
C PRO A 809 -42.67 11.93 11.74
N ILE A 810 -43.05 13.15 11.34
CA ILE A 810 -42.57 13.78 10.11
C ILE A 810 -41.04 13.91 10.20
N ARG A 811 -40.31 13.08 9.45
CA ARG A 811 -38.84 13.16 9.34
C ARG A 811 -38.47 14.47 8.64
N GLN A 812 -37.98 15.44 9.41
CA GLN A 812 -37.39 16.67 8.88
C GLN A 812 -35.87 16.50 8.78
N PHE A 813 -35.31 16.64 7.57
CA PHE A 813 -33.87 16.65 7.32
C PHE A 813 -33.38 18.09 7.26
N LYS A 814 -32.34 18.44 8.04
CA LYS A 814 -31.62 19.71 7.92
C LYS A 814 -30.32 19.45 7.20
N LEU A 815 -30.21 19.98 5.99
CA LEU A 815 -29.05 19.83 5.12
C LEU A 815 -28.30 21.17 5.02
N THR A 816 -26.99 21.14 5.07
CA THR A 816 -26.13 22.31 4.80
C THR A 816 -25.35 22.07 3.52
N TYR A 817 -25.42 23.03 2.60
CA TYR A 817 -24.70 22.95 1.33
C TYR A 817 -23.20 23.11 1.56
N ARG A 818 -22.38 22.21 0.98
CA ARG A 818 -20.93 22.37 1.02
C ARG A 818 -20.51 23.45 0.05
N LYS A 819 -20.17 24.59 0.63
CA LYS A 819 -19.88 25.85 -0.08
C LYS A 819 -18.74 25.72 -1.08
N ILE A 820 -17.84 24.77 -0.88
CA ILE A 820 -16.75 24.49 -1.82
C ILE A 820 -17.26 24.21 -3.25
N TYR A 821 -18.44 23.63 -3.43
CA TYR A 821 -18.99 23.40 -4.77
C TYR A 821 -19.64 24.65 -5.40
N GLY A 822 -19.83 25.74 -4.65
CA GLY A 822 -20.44 26.97 -5.16
C GLY A 822 -19.48 28.12 -5.42
N LEU A 823 -18.19 28.00 -5.09
CA LEU A 823 -17.27 29.16 -5.13
C LEU A 823 -17.03 29.68 -6.55
N VAL A 824 -17.05 28.80 -7.57
CA VAL A 824 -17.00 29.23 -8.98
C VAL A 824 -18.21 30.07 -9.40
N LYS A 825 -19.35 29.92 -8.72
CA LYS A 825 -20.59 30.70 -8.93
C LYS A 825 -20.65 31.94 -8.04
N TYR A 826 -19.59 32.24 -7.29
CA TYR A 826 -19.50 33.40 -6.40
C TYR A 826 -20.59 33.44 -5.32
N ILE A 827 -20.81 32.36 -4.58
CA ILE A 827 -21.74 32.38 -3.43
C ILE A 827 -21.12 33.05 -2.20
N GLY A 828 -21.98 33.55 -1.30
CA GLY A 828 -21.58 33.96 0.05
C GLY A 828 -21.17 32.78 0.94
N LEU A 829 -20.58 33.07 2.10
CA LEU A 829 -20.06 32.05 3.02
C LEU A 829 -20.78 31.97 4.37
N ALA A 830 -21.70 32.90 4.67
CA ALA A 830 -22.47 32.89 5.92
C ALA A 830 -23.72 32.00 5.81
N GLU A 831 -23.95 31.14 6.79
CA GLU A 831 -25.14 30.26 6.85
C GLU A 831 -26.22 30.92 7.67
N SER A 832 -27.00 31.77 7.01
CA SER A 832 -27.91 32.69 7.70
C SER A 832 -29.35 32.60 7.19
N ASP A 833 -29.56 32.04 5.99
CA ASP A 833 -30.88 31.77 5.41
C ASP A 833 -30.97 30.32 4.90
N ARG A 834 -32.21 29.83 4.70
CA ARG A 834 -32.49 28.43 4.33
C ARG A 834 -33.63 28.31 3.31
N PHE A 835 -33.54 27.30 2.46
CA PHE A 835 -34.64 26.83 1.63
C PHE A 835 -35.49 25.82 2.42
N GLU A 836 -36.80 25.75 2.14
CA GLU A 836 -37.69 24.73 2.71
C GLU A 836 -38.44 24.00 1.59
N LEU A 837 -38.24 22.69 1.47
CA LEU A 837 -38.91 21.84 0.48
C LEU A 837 -39.75 20.77 1.18
N SER A 838 -41.00 20.62 0.74
CA SER A 838 -41.90 19.58 1.22
C SER A 838 -42.94 19.21 0.16
N GLY A 839 -43.61 18.07 0.32
CA GLY A 839 -44.69 17.66 -0.57
C GLY A 839 -44.25 17.47 -2.04
N GLU A 840 -45.07 17.94 -2.97
CA GLU A 840 -44.84 17.86 -4.42
C GLU A 840 -43.59 18.64 -4.87
N GLU A 841 -43.26 19.75 -4.21
CA GLU A 841 -42.10 20.59 -4.54
C GLU A 841 -40.77 19.86 -4.28
N LEU A 842 -40.71 19.06 -3.22
CA LEU A 842 -39.57 18.18 -2.96
C LEU A 842 -39.44 17.11 -4.05
N GLU A 843 -40.56 16.51 -4.47
CA GLU A 843 -40.55 15.47 -5.51
C GLU A 843 -40.12 16.04 -6.86
N LEU A 844 -40.57 17.24 -7.21
CA LEU A 844 -40.15 17.95 -8.42
C LEU A 844 -38.64 18.25 -8.37
N TRP A 845 -38.15 18.79 -7.26
CA TRP A 845 -36.72 19.10 -7.12
C TRP A 845 -35.86 17.84 -7.20
N LEU A 846 -36.23 16.76 -6.51
CA LEU A 846 -35.52 15.48 -6.56
C LEU A 846 -35.61 14.78 -7.93
N ASN A 847 -36.49 15.20 -8.84
CA ASN A 847 -36.63 14.64 -10.18
C ASN A 847 -36.28 15.66 -11.29
N MET A 848 -35.59 16.74 -10.95
CA MET A 848 -35.19 17.77 -11.92
C MET A 848 -34.36 17.18 -13.08
N LYS A 849 -34.52 17.76 -14.26
CA LYS A 849 -33.84 17.35 -15.50
C LYS A 849 -32.69 18.28 -15.91
N SER A 850 -32.66 19.50 -15.37
CA SER A 850 -31.57 20.45 -15.56
C SER A 850 -31.37 21.33 -14.33
N SER A 851 -30.22 22.02 -14.27
CA SER A 851 -29.91 22.97 -13.21
C SER A 851 -30.88 24.16 -13.17
N GLU A 852 -31.36 24.62 -14.33
CA GLU A 852 -32.31 25.73 -14.42
C GLU A 852 -33.66 25.38 -13.78
N GLU A 853 -34.18 24.17 -14.06
CA GLU A 853 -35.42 23.67 -13.46
C GLU A 853 -35.29 23.59 -11.93
N GLY A 854 -34.19 23.02 -11.43
CA GLY A 854 -33.90 22.95 -9.99
C GLY A 854 -33.83 24.32 -9.33
N LYS A 855 -33.21 25.30 -10.00
CA LYS A 855 -33.07 26.67 -9.53
C LYS A 855 -34.44 27.37 -9.39
N GLU A 856 -35.31 27.25 -10.39
CA GLU A 856 -36.66 27.83 -10.35
C GLU A 856 -37.50 27.28 -9.19
N ILE A 857 -37.38 25.96 -8.93
CA ILE A 857 -38.05 25.31 -7.80
C ILE A 857 -37.56 25.87 -6.46
N LEU A 858 -36.26 26.11 -6.30
CA LEU A 858 -35.72 26.70 -5.07
C LEU A 858 -36.17 28.16 -4.89
N LEU A 859 -36.20 28.96 -5.95
CA LEU A 859 -36.59 30.37 -5.89
C LEU A 859 -38.07 30.60 -5.56
N ARG A 860 -38.97 29.68 -5.93
CA ARG A 860 -40.40 29.78 -5.61
C ARG A 860 -40.76 29.29 -4.19
N ASN A 861 -39.89 28.47 -3.58
CA ASN A 861 -40.07 27.90 -2.25
C ASN A 861 -39.24 28.62 -1.18
N LEU A 862 -39.43 29.94 -1.09
CA LEU A 862 -38.84 30.77 -0.04
C LEU A 862 -39.79 30.85 1.17
N VAL A 863 -39.23 30.94 2.37
CA VAL A 863 -40.01 31.18 3.60
C VAL A 863 -40.81 32.48 3.44
N LYS A 864 -42.14 32.40 3.51
CA LYS A 864 -43.01 33.57 3.70
C LYS A 864 -42.97 33.96 5.18
N GLU A 865 -42.50 35.16 5.47
CA GLU A 865 -42.51 35.72 6.83
C GLU A 865 -43.95 35.90 7.32
N GLU A 866 -44.41 35.01 8.22
CA GLU A 866 -45.34 35.37 9.28
C GLU A 866 -44.89 34.68 10.58
N THR A 867 -44.80 35.49 11.64
CA THR A 867 -44.49 35.17 13.05
C THR A 867 -43.02 34.91 13.40
N SER A 868 -42.42 35.97 13.94
CA SER A 868 -41.30 35.97 14.87
C SER A 868 -41.66 35.15 16.11
N ASP A 869 -41.04 33.99 16.27
CA ASP A 869 -40.69 33.50 17.60
C ASP A 869 -39.27 33.99 17.86
N GLU A 870 -39.20 35.04 18.67
CA GLU A 870 -38.00 35.56 19.29
C GLU A 870 -37.41 34.47 20.18
N ASP A 871 -36.43 33.74 19.68
CA ASP A 871 -35.31 33.21 20.47
C ASP A 871 -34.16 32.85 19.51
N ASP A 872 -32.97 33.38 19.79
CA ASP A 872 -31.66 33.08 19.19
C ASP A 872 -31.17 33.83 17.92
N LEU A 873 -31.48 35.13 17.76
CA LEU A 873 -30.72 35.97 16.81
C LEU A 873 -30.42 37.35 17.39
N ASP A 874 -29.19 37.52 17.89
CA ASP A 874 -28.58 38.83 18.06
C ASP A 874 -27.10 38.71 17.64
N ASP A 875 -26.85 38.96 16.35
CA ASP A 875 -25.50 39.15 15.79
C ASP A 875 -25.25 40.67 15.82
N SER A 876 -24.52 41.12 16.82
CA SER A 876 -24.23 42.53 17.06
C SER A 876 -23.40 43.16 15.93
N GLU A 877 -23.84 44.36 15.57
CA GLU A 877 -23.25 45.32 14.65
C GLU A 877 -21.80 45.66 15.01
N GLU A 878 -20.87 45.49 14.05
CA GLU A 878 -19.64 46.27 14.03
C GLU A 878 -19.84 47.46 13.09
N GLU A 879 -19.64 48.67 13.61
CA GLU A 879 -19.70 49.92 12.85
C GLU A 879 -18.58 49.96 11.80
N ILE A 880 -18.97 49.96 10.52
CA ILE A 880 -18.05 50.19 9.40
C ILE A 880 -18.21 51.65 8.95
N GLU A 881 -17.18 52.48 9.16
CA GLU A 881 -17.07 53.80 8.51
C GLU A 881 -16.88 53.61 6.99
N ILE A 882 -17.89 53.96 6.21
CA ILE A 882 -17.81 53.97 4.74
C ILE A 882 -17.24 55.32 4.30
N GLN A 883 -15.98 55.32 3.82
CA GLN A 883 -15.44 56.47 3.08
C GLN A 883 -16.09 56.54 1.69
N SER A 884 -16.78 57.64 1.43
CA SER A 884 -17.45 57.95 0.16
C SER A 884 -16.43 58.14 -0.97
N ILE A 885 -16.42 57.24 -1.95
CA ILE A 885 -15.68 57.44 -3.21
C ILE A 885 -16.64 58.07 -4.24
N VAL A 886 -16.28 59.27 -4.68
CA VAL A 886 -16.95 60.04 -5.72
C VAL A 886 -16.77 59.34 -7.07
N VAL A 887 -17.89 58.95 -7.70
CA VAL A 887 -17.91 58.41 -9.05
C VAL A 887 -17.68 59.54 -10.05
N SER A 888 -16.54 59.54 -10.72
CA SER A 888 -16.33 60.36 -11.92
C SER A 888 -16.46 59.49 -13.17
N GLU A 889 -17.50 59.73 -13.96
CA GLU A 889 -17.66 59.18 -15.30
C GLU A 889 -16.59 59.74 -16.24
N LYS A 890 -15.80 58.86 -16.87
CA LYS A 890 -15.19 59.14 -18.17
C LYS A 890 -15.27 57.92 -19.08
N LYS A 891 -16.03 58.09 -20.17
CA LYS A 891 -15.93 57.29 -21.39
C LYS A 891 -14.54 57.46 -22.01
N SER A 892 -13.91 56.37 -22.38
CA SER A 892 -12.95 56.35 -23.49
C SER A 892 -12.96 54.99 -24.17
N ASP A 893 -13.35 55.01 -25.45
CA ASP A 893 -13.12 53.95 -26.42
C ASP A 893 -11.62 53.68 -26.58
N ALA A 894 -11.22 52.42 -26.47
CA ALA A 894 -10.01 51.89 -27.11
C ALA A 894 -10.13 50.36 -27.24
N LEU A 895 -10.58 49.94 -28.41
CA LEU A 895 -10.38 48.59 -28.93
C LEU A 895 -8.89 48.34 -29.19
N ASN A 896 -8.52 47.08 -28.97
CA ASN A 896 -7.32 46.35 -29.43
C ASN A 896 -6.04 46.35 -28.57
N THR A 897 -5.64 45.10 -28.32
CA THR A 897 -4.27 44.59 -28.11
C THR A 897 -3.58 44.98 -26.81
N ILE A 898 -3.96 44.30 -25.73
CA ILE A 898 -3.00 43.94 -24.68
C ILE A 898 -3.07 42.42 -24.54
N ARG A 899 -2.04 41.75 -25.06
CA ARG A 899 -1.78 40.33 -24.81
C ARG A 899 -1.77 40.10 -23.30
N GLN A 900 -2.73 39.34 -22.78
CA GLN A 900 -2.56 38.67 -21.49
C GLN A 900 -1.35 37.75 -21.61
N ARG A 901 -0.30 38.07 -20.87
CA ARG A 901 0.69 37.08 -20.46
C ARG A 901 0.17 36.49 -19.15
N THR A 902 -0.33 35.27 -19.20
CA THR A 902 -0.52 34.42 -18.02
C THR A 902 0.76 33.65 -17.77
N LEU A 903 0.97 33.26 -16.51
CA LEU A 903 2.20 32.71 -15.93
C LEU A 903 2.68 31.36 -16.54
N PHE A 904 2.06 30.89 -17.61
CA PHE A 904 2.36 29.63 -18.29
C PHE A 904 3.21 29.79 -19.56
N ASP A 905 3.44 31.02 -20.05
CA ASP A 905 4.48 31.30 -21.04
C ASP A 905 5.91 31.17 -20.43
N GLU A 906 6.04 31.18 -19.10
CA GLU A 906 7.31 30.98 -18.37
C GLU A 906 7.47 29.58 -17.77
N LEU A 907 6.68 28.59 -18.21
CA LEU A 907 6.98 27.18 -17.94
C LEU A 907 8.18 26.64 -18.75
N GLU A 908 8.88 27.48 -19.53
CA GLU A 908 10.16 27.07 -20.13
C GLU A 908 11.38 27.21 -19.20
N LYS A 909 11.26 27.81 -18.01
CA LYS A 909 12.30 27.69 -16.98
C LYS A 909 11.71 27.58 -15.57
N PRO A 910 11.64 26.37 -14.99
CA PRO A 910 11.75 26.26 -13.55
C PRO A 910 13.04 26.97 -13.13
N ALA A 911 13.02 27.66 -12.00
CA ALA A 911 14.25 27.94 -11.26
C ALA A 911 15.07 26.64 -11.23
N GLU A 912 16.37 26.74 -11.51
CA GLU A 912 17.31 25.62 -11.53
C GLU A 912 17.51 25.07 -10.11
N GLU A 913 16.45 24.50 -9.54
CA GLU A 913 16.49 23.62 -8.38
C GLU A 913 15.61 22.42 -8.73
N ASN A 914 16.29 21.31 -9.04
CA ASN A 914 15.77 19.99 -9.37
C ASN A 914 14.84 19.90 -10.59
N LYS A 915 15.34 20.31 -11.76
CA LYS A 915 15.15 19.44 -12.94
C LYS A 915 15.79 18.11 -12.57
N SER A 916 14.99 17.13 -12.15
CA SER A 916 15.35 15.73 -12.27
C SER A 916 15.46 15.40 -13.78
N GLN A 917 16.53 15.88 -14.43
CA GLN A 917 17.29 14.93 -15.23
C GLN A 917 17.43 13.71 -14.35
N ILE A 918 17.03 12.56 -14.86
CA ILE A 918 16.98 11.29 -14.13
C ILE A 918 18.43 10.97 -13.69
N TYR A 919 18.85 11.59 -12.59
CA TYR A 919 20.02 11.19 -11.84
C TYR A 919 19.51 10.02 -11.03
N PHE A 920 19.64 8.85 -11.65
CA PHE A 920 19.65 7.61 -10.90
C PHE A 920 20.64 7.79 -9.75
N SER A 921 20.22 7.54 -8.51
CA SER A 921 21.21 7.20 -7.50
C SER A 921 22.02 6.01 -8.03
N GLU A 922 23.31 5.94 -7.73
CA GLU A 922 24.15 4.82 -8.16
C GLU A 922 23.52 3.48 -7.75
N GLU A 923 22.92 3.44 -6.56
CA GLU A 923 22.14 2.31 -6.03
C GLU A 923 20.93 1.92 -6.90
N ASN A 924 20.21 2.89 -7.49
CA ASN A 924 19.08 2.61 -8.40
C ASN A 924 19.55 1.98 -9.71
N GLN A 925 20.73 2.36 -10.21
CA GLN A 925 21.29 1.78 -11.42
C GLN A 925 21.69 0.31 -11.23
N GLU A 926 22.18 -0.05 -10.05
CA GLU A 926 22.67 -1.40 -9.78
C GLU A 926 21.54 -2.42 -9.60
N PHE A 927 20.47 -2.06 -8.87
CA PHE A 927 19.24 -2.87 -8.82
C PHE A 927 18.66 -3.12 -10.23
N LEU A 928 18.62 -2.07 -11.06
CA LEU A 928 18.14 -2.20 -12.45
C LEU A 928 19.04 -3.13 -13.27
N LYS A 929 20.36 -3.14 -13.07
CA LYS A 929 21.27 -4.03 -13.80
C LYS A 929 21.05 -5.51 -13.51
N LEU A 930 20.66 -5.88 -12.29
CA LEU A 930 20.54 -7.28 -11.86
C LEU A 930 19.18 -7.92 -12.16
N LYS A 931 18.10 -7.14 -12.20
CA LYS A 931 16.72 -7.65 -12.29
C LYS A 931 15.98 -7.29 -13.57
N LEU A 932 16.48 -6.37 -14.38
CA LEU A 932 15.82 -6.02 -15.63
C LEU A 932 15.82 -7.21 -16.60
N PRO A 933 14.68 -7.50 -17.25
CA PRO A 933 14.60 -8.49 -18.32
C PRO A 933 15.44 -8.06 -19.52
N LEU A 934 16.03 -9.03 -20.22
CA LEU A 934 16.64 -8.79 -21.53
C LEU A 934 15.54 -8.67 -22.59
N ILE A 935 15.55 -7.57 -23.34
CA ILE A 935 14.60 -7.31 -24.42
C ILE A 935 15.35 -7.17 -25.73
N GLU A 936 15.11 -8.11 -26.63
CA GLU A 936 15.67 -8.13 -27.97
C GLU A 936 14.58 -7.72 -28.98
N THR A 937 14.79 -6.65 -29.72
CA THR A 937 13.96 -6.33 -30.90
C THR A 937 14.42 -7.20 -32.06
N ILE A 938 13.50 -7.97 -32.64
CA ILE A 938 13.81 -8.91 -33.71
C ILE A 938 13.36 -8.31 -35.05
N GLU A 939 14.26 -8.28 -36.03
CA GLU A 939 13.88 -7.91 -37.40
C GLU A 939 12.99 -9.00 -38.02
N PRO A 940 11.92 -8.64 -38.75
CA PRO A 940 10.95 -9.56 -39.33
C PRO A 940 11.54 -10.30 -40.56
N LYS A 941 12.50 -11.18 -40.32
CA LYS A 941 13.15 -12.04 -41.32
C LYS A 941 13.10 -13.48 -40.85
N GLN A 942 12.81 -14.40 -41.76
CA GLN A 942 12.61 -15.82 -41.44
C GLN A 942 13.83 -16.44 -40.71
N ASP A 943 15.05 -16.07 -41.09
CA ASP A 943 16.29 -16.58 -40.48
C ASP A 943 16.45 -16.21 -39.00
N ASN A 944 15.76 -15.16 -38.54
CA ASN A 944 15.81 -14.72 -37.15
C ASN A 944 14.85 -15.48 -36.23
N PHE A 945 13.93 -16.28 -36.78
CA PHE A 945 12.95 -17.04 -36.02
C PHE A 945 13.20 -18.54 -36.14
N LYS A 946 13.48 -19.18 -35.01
CA LYS A 946 13.32 -20.64 -34.92
C LYS A 946 11.82 -20.97 -34.88
N PRO A 947 11.40 -22.18 -35.30
CA PRO A 947 9.99 -22.57 -35.29
C PRO A 947 9.36 -22.32 -33.92
N ILE A 948 8.21 -21.63 -33.93
CA ILE A 948 7.38 -21.36 -32.76
C ILE A 948 6.49 -22.57 -32.54
N ASP A 949 6.40 -23.06 -31.30
CA ASP A 949 5.57 -24.23 -31.00
C ASP A 949 4.09 -23.82 -30.94
N GLN A 950 3.79 -22.68 -30.31
CA GLN A 950 2.42 -22.19 -30.15
C GLN A 950 2.34 -20.67 -30.35
N LEU A 951 1.38 -20.23 -31.15
CA LEU A 951 1.00 -18.82 -31.29
C LEU A 951 -0.31 -18.58 -30.56
N ILE A 952 -0.36 -17.57 -29.69
CA ILE A 952 -1.61 -17.07 -29.10
C ILE A 952 -2.00 -15.76 -29.78
N LEU A 953 -3.23 -15.67 -30.28
CA LEU A 953 -3.75 -14.47 -30.93
C LEU A 953 -5.21 -14.22 -30.58
N GLY A 954 -5.65 -12.98 -30.81
CA GLY A 954 -7.06 -12.61 -30.69
C GLY A 954 -7.72 -12.56 -32.06
N LEU A 955 -8.88 -13.21 -32.21
CA LEU A 955 -9.77 -13.04 -33.35
C LEU A 955 -10.45 -11.66 -33.25
N GLY A 956 -9.72 -10.63 -33.66
CA GLY A 956 -10.13 -9.24 -33.50
C GLY A 956 -10.93 -8.71 -34.69
N PHE A 957 -11.56 -7.55 -34.49
CA PHE A 957 -12.35 -6.89 -35.53
C PHE A 957 -11.58 -5.91 -36.40
N GLU A 958 -10.34 -5.58 -36.03
CA GLU A 958 -9.51 -4.60 -36.73
C GLU A 958 -8.76 -5.24 -37.91
N SER A 959 -8.60 -4.51 -39.03
CA SER A 959 -7.88 -4.99 -40.22
C SER A 959 -6.43 -5.42 -39.93
N ARG A 960 -5.77 -4.75 -38.98
CA ARG A 960 -4.38 -5.07 -38.56
C ARG A 960 -4.22 -6.44 -37.90
N THR A 961 -5.30 -7.05 -37.38
CA THR A 961 -5.22 -8.39 -36.77
C THR A 961 -4.98 -9.48 -37.82
N LEU A 962 -5.70 -9.40 -38.94
CA LEU A 962 -5.48 -10.27 -40.09
C LEU A 962 -4.07 -10.06 -40.69
N GLU A 963 -3.63 -8.81 -40.81
CA GLU A 963 -2.29 -8.53 -41.36
C GLU A 963 -1.18 -9.02 -40.44
N SER A 964 -1.33 -8.87 -39.11
CA SER A 964 -0.38 -9.44 -38.14
C SER A 964 -0.23 -10.95 -38.32
N LEU A 965 -1.35 -11.67 -38.46
CA LEU A 965 -1.34 -13.11 -38.68
C LEU A 965 -0.59 -13.49 -39.98
N LYS A 966 -0.83 -12.79 -41.10
CA LYS A 966 -0.11 -13.05 -42.36
C LYS A 966 1.40 -12.93 -42.18
N VAL A 967 1.85 -11.84 -41.56
CA VAL A 967 3.28 -11.60 -41.31
C VAL A 967 3.88 -12.70 -40.43
N ILE A 968 3.17 -13.13 -39.37
CA ILE A 968 3.63 -14.19 -38.48
C ILE A 968 3.75 -15.54 -39.20
N LEU A 969 2.75 -15.91 -40.02
CA LEU A 969 2.77 -17.17 -40.77
C LEU A 969 3.91 -17.21 -41.79
N GLU A 970 4.26 -16.07 -42.38
CA GLU A 970 5.40 -15.96 -43.30
C GLU A 970 6.74 -16.20 -42.60
N ILE A 971 6.95 -15.60 -41.41
CA ILE A 971 8.28 -15.57 -40.78
C ILE A 971 8.50 -16.65 -39.70
N ALA A 972 7.47 -17.05 -38.96
CA ALA A 972 7.62 -17.84 -37.73
C ALA A 972 7.04 -19.26 -37.81
N LYS A 973 6.10 -19.50 -38.74
CA LYS A 973 5.45 -20.80 -39.01
C LYS A 973 5.13 -21.60 -37.73
N PRO A 974 4.15 -21.14 -36.92
CA PRO A 974 3.79 -21.80 -35.67
C PRO A 974 3.24 -23.21 -35.93
N LYS A 975 3.48 -24.18 -35.03
CA LYS A 975 2.89 -25.52 -35.15
C LYS A 975 1.40 -25.54 -34.81
N GLU A 976 1.02 -24.79 -33.78
CA GLU A 976 -0.36 -24.66 -33.32
C GLU A 976 -0.72 -23.19 -33.05
N VAL A 977 -1.99 -22.84 -33.27
CA VAL A 977 -2.57 -21.53 -32.93
C VAL A 977 -3.68 -21.65 -31.89
N LEU A 978 -3.56 -20.89 -30.81
CA LEU A 978 -4.63 -20.67 -29.84
C LEU A 978 -5.31 -19.33 -30.13
N ALA A 979 -6.52 -19.39 -30.67
CA ALA A 979 -7.27 -18.23 -31.13
C ALA A 979 -8.36 -17.84 -30.11
N ILE A 980 -8.23 -16.66 -29.50
CA ILE A 980 -9.21 -16.13 -28.53
C ILE A 980 -10.33 -15.40 -29.26
N LYS A 981 -11.56 -15.88 -29.11
CA LYS A 981 -12.77 -15.33 -29.72
C LYS A 981 -13.42 -14.29 -28.81
N TYR A 982 -13.74 -13.13 -29.38
CA TYR A 982 -14.46 -12.05 -28.72
C TYR A 982 -15.89 -11.90 -29.27
N LYS A 983 -16.71 -11.11 -28.57
CA LYS A 983 -18.12 -10.84 -28.94
C LYS A 983 -18.30 -10.28 -30.37
N HIS A 984 -17.36 -9.45 -30.83
CA HIS A 984 -17.39 -8.88 -32.18
C HIS A 984 -16.60 -9.74 -33.16
N GLU A 985 -17.28 -10.34 -34.13
CA GLU A 985 -16.66 -11.30 -35.07
C GLU A 985 -15.64 -10.64 -36.02
N GLY A 986 -15.95 -9.47 -36.57
CA GLY A 986 -15.05 -8.69 -37.43
C GLY A 986 -14.25 -9.50 -38.46
N LYS A 987 -12.93 -9.69 -38.25
CA LYS A 987 -12.03 -10.40 -39.19
C LYS A 987 -11.83 -11.88 -38.88
N SER A 988 -12.55 -12.42 -37.90
CA SER A 988 -12.40 -13.81 -37.43
C SER A 988 -12.45 -14.83 -38.57
N LYS A 989 -13.46 -14.76 -39.44
CA LYS A 989 -13.62 -15.74 -40.53
C LYS A 989 -12.42 -15.73 -41.49
N GLU A 990 -11.98 -14.54 -41.91
CA GLU A 990 -10.84 -14.37 -42.82
C GLU A 990 -9.52 -14.89 -42.20
N MET A 991 -9.37 -14.76 -40.88
CA MET A 991 -8.21 -15.29 -40.15
C MET A 991 -8.25 -16.83 -40.05
N LEU A 992 -9.41 -17.42 -39.78
CA LEU A 992 -9.57 -18.87 -39.71
C LEU A 992 -9.39 -19.52 -41.09
N ASP A 993 -9.98 -18.94 -42.14
CA ASP A 993 -9.80 -19.39 -43.53
C ASP A 993 -8.31 -19.35 -43.94
N LEU A 994 -7.54 -18.38 -43.44
CA LEU A 994 -6.10 -18.28 -43.67
C LEU A 994 -5.32 -19.41 -42.97
N LEU A 995 -5.68 -19.75 -41.73
CA LEU A 995 -5.05 -20.87 -41.00
C LEU A 995 -5.33 -22.21 -41.67
N ASP A 996 -6.57 -22.43 -42.12
CA ASP A 996 -6.95 -23.63 -42.87
C ASP A 996 -6.16 -23.74 -44.19
N LYS A 997 -6.01 -22.62 -44.91
CA LYS A 997 -5.24 -22.56 -46.16
C LYS A 997 -3.77 -22.91 -45.96
N GLU A 998 -3.15 -22.40 -44.89
CA GLU A 998 -1.75 -22.66 -44.55
C GLU A 998 -1.54 -23.99 -43.80
N LYS A 999 -2.63 -24.76 -43.57
CA LYS A 999 -2.63 -26.07 -42.88
C LYS A 999 -2.01 -26.01 -41.48
N ILE A 1000 -2.36 -24.98 -40.72
CA ILE A 1000 -1.93 -24.81 -39.33
C ILE A 1000 -3.03 -25.31 -38.39
N ASP A 1001 -2.67 -26.18 -37.44
CA ASP A 1001 -3.61 -26.65 -36.42
C ASP A 1001 -4.00 -25.49 -35.50
N TYR A 1002 -5.30 -25.35 -35.19
CA TYR A 1002 -5.76 -24.30 -34.28
C TYR A 1002 -6.91 -24.72 -33.37
N ARG A 1003 -7.02 -24.03 -32.23
CA ARG A 1003 -8.15 -24.12 -31.30
C ARG A 1003 -8.74 -22.75 -31.05
N VAL A 1004 -10.07 -22.67 -31.01
CA VAL A 1004 -10.80 -21.43 -30.72
C VAL A 1004 -11.35 -21.49 -29.30
N ILE A 1005 -11.05 -20.48 -28.49
CA ILE A 1005 -11.53 -20.36 -27.11
C ILE A 1005 -12.31 -19.05 -26.97
N ASP A 1006 -13.53 -19.11 -26.45
CA ASP A 1006 -14.29 -17.90 -26.11
C ASP A 1006 -13.64 -17.16 -24.93
N TYR A 1007 -13.49 -15.84 -25.04
CA TYR A 1007 -12.93 -15.00 -23.98
C TYR A 1007 -13.66 -15.11 -22.64
N SER A 1008 -14.97 -15.43 -22.66
CA SER A 1008 -15.77 -15.66 -21.44
C SER A 1008 -15.47 -16.98 -20.74
N ASN A 1009 -14.82 -17.91 -21.42
CA ASN A 1009 -14.39 -19.18 -20.84
C ASN A 1009 -12.98 -18.97 -20.25
N ASN A 1010 -12.69 -19.61 -19.11
CA ASN A 1010 -11.41 -19.52 -18.38
C ASN A 1010 -10.22 -19.95 -19.27
N TRP A 1011 -9.78 -19.05 -20.15
CA TRP A 1011 -8.78 -19.28 -21.20
C TRP A 1011 -7.39 -19.56 -20.62
N ASP A 1012 -7.14 -19.14 -19.38
CA ASP A 1012 -5.93 -19.39 -18.62
C ASP A 1012 -5.72 -20.88 -18.36
N LYS A 1013 -6.80 -21.66 -18.19
CA LYS A 1013 -6.73 -23.12 -17.97
C LYS A 1013 -6.36 -23.93 -19.21
N GLU A 1014 -6.47 -23.32 -20.39
CA GLU A 1014 -6.19 -23.95 -21.68
C GLU A 1014 -4.73 -23.75 -22.13
N LEU A 1015 -3.91 -23.06 -21.33
CA LEU A 1015 -2.50 -22.85 -21.61
C LEU A 1015 -1.68 -24.12 -21.33
N ASP A 1016 -1.13 -24.71 -22.39
CA ASP A 1016 -0.26 -25.89 -22.28
C ASP A 1016 1.13 -25.51 -21.72
N SER A 1017 1.46 -26.04 -20.54
CA SER A 1017 2.74 -25.83 -19.87
C SER A 1017 3.92 -26.54 -20.54
N SER A 1018 3.69 -27.54 -21.40
CA SER A 1018 4.74 -28.32 -22.08
C SER A 1018 5.39 -27.57 -23.26
N VAL A 1019 4.71 -26.56 -23.80
CA VAL A 1019 5.15 -25.74 -24.94
C VAL A 1019 6.44 -25.01 -24.62
N GLN A 1020 7.52 -25.20 -25.40
CA GLN A 1020 8.81 -24.55 -25.12
C GLN A 1020 8.91 -23.13 -25.68
N ARG A 1021 8.47 -22.90 -26.93
CA ARG A 1021 8.51 -21.56 -27.56
C ARG A 1021 7.12 -21.04 -27.88
N ARG A 1022 6.71 -20.02 -27.13
CA ARG A 1022 5.42 -19.36 -27.31
C ARG A 1022 5.56 -17.94 -27.86
N MET A 1023 4.77 -17.63 -28.88
CA MET A 1023 4.57 -16.28 -29.37
C MET A 1023 3.19 -15.78 -28.97
N VAL A 1024 3.10 -14.52 -28.54
CA VAL A 1024 1.85 -13.84 -28.21
C VAL A 1024 1.69 -12.64 -29.17
N ASP A 1025 0.68 -12.70 -30.04
CA ASP A 1025 0.28 -11.55 -30.85
C ASP A 1025 -0.69 -10.67 -30.05
N ILE A 1026 -0.16 -9.55 -29.53
CA ILE A 1026 -0.97 -8.63 -28.72
C ILE A 1026 -1.91 -7.77 -29.59
N THR A 1027 -1.80 -7.80 -30.91
CA THR A 1027 -2.53 -6.92 -31.84
C THR A 1027 -4.04 -7.03 -31.67
N GLY A 1028 -4.58 -8.24 -31.59
CA GLY A 1028 -6.01 -8.51 -31.40
C GLY A 1028 -6.43 -8.76 -29.94
N LEU A 1029 -5.48 -9.01 -29.04
CA LEU A 1029 -5.80 -9.45 -27.67
C LEU A 1029 -6.26 -8.32 -26.75
N ALA A 1030 -7.20 -8.66 -25.86
CA ALA A 1030 -7.59 -7.83 -24.72
C ALA A 1030 -6.48 -7.80 -23.66
N LYS A 1031 -6.36 -6.70 -22.91
CA LYS A 1031 -5.28 -6.52 -21.91
C LYS A 1031 -5.22 -7.61 -20.83
N PRO A 1032 -6.33 -8.15 -20.30
CA PRO A 1032 -6.28 -9.28 -19.37
C PRO A 1032 -5.59 -10.51 -19.96
N VAL A 1033 -5.87 -10.82 -21.24
CA VAL A 1033 -5.26 -11.95 -21.93
C VAL A 1033 -3.78 -11.71 -22.20
N ILE A 1034 -3.43 -10.50 -22.65
CA ILE A 1034 -2.02 -10.09 -22.80
C ILE A 1034 -1.30 -10.27 -21.47
N PHE A 1035 -1.90 -9.80 -20.37
CA PHE A 1035 -1.32 -9.88 -19.04
C PHE A 1035 -1.05 -11.32 -18.61
N GLY A 1036 -2.07 -12.17 -18.56
CA GLY A 1036 -1.89 -13.53 -18.03
C GLY A 1036 -1.06 -14.44 -18.94
N THR A 1037 -1.18 -14.36 -20.27
CA THR A 1037 -0.40 -15.21 -21.20
C THR A 1037 1.09 -14.91 -21.19
N ILE A 1038 1.47 -13.62 -21.18
CA ILE A 1038 2.87 -13.21 -21.13
C ILE A 1038 3.46 -13.53 -19.76
N ARG A 1039 2.72 -13.22 -18.69
CA ARG A 1039 3.14 -13.50 -17.33
C ARG A 1039 3.37 -15.00 -17.10
N GLU A 1040 2.40 -15.85 -17.44
CA GLU A 1040 2.55 -17.31 -17.32
C GLU A 1040 3.75 -17.81 -18.11
N SER A 1041 3.92 -17.36 -19.36
CA SER A 1041 5.05 -17.77 -20.20
C SER A 1041 6.41 -17.38 -19.60
N LEU A 1042 6.51 -16.19 -18.99
CA LEU A 1042 7.73 -15.74 -18.35
C LEU A 1042 8.02 -16.51 -17.04
N ILE A 1043 6.99 -16.84 -16.26
CA ILE A 1043 7.14 -17.63 -15.03
C ILE A 1043 7.57 -19.06 -15.36
N SER A 1044 6.88 -19.71 -16.31
CA SER A 1044 7.11 -21.13 -16.62
C SER A 1044 8.34 -21.37 -17.51
N LYS A 1045 8.66 -20.44 -18.43
CA LYS A 1045 9.70 -20.66 -19.47
C LYS A 1045 10.83 -19.66 -19.43
N ARG A 1046 10.74 -18.62 -18.57
CA ARG A 1046 11.69 -17.49 -18.49
C ARG A 1046 11.85 -16.70 -19.80
N GLN A 1047 11.08 -16.99 -20.85
CA GLN A 1047 11.13 -16.30 -22.13
C GLN A 1047 9.79 -16.29 -22.87
N VAL A 1048 9.55 -15.26 -23.69
CA VAL A 1048 8.36 -15.15 -24.55
C VAL A 1048 8.65 -14.29 -25.78
N TRP A 1049 8.04 -14.63 -26.91
CA TRP A 1049 8.05 -13.81 -28.13
C TRP A 1049 6.76 -13.02 -28.23
N ILE A 1050 6.85 -11.77 -28.66
CA ILE A 1050 5.72 -10.86 -28.75
C ILE A 1050 5.68 -10.26 -30.14
N CYS A 1051 4.50 -10.30 -30.77
CA CYS A 1051 4.21 -9.57 -32.00
C CYS A 1051 3.24 -8.42 -31.68
N HIS A 1052 3.49 -7.24 -32.25
CA HIS A 1052 2.55 -6.13 -32.21
C HIS A 1052 2.53 -5.36 -33.52
N THR A 1053 1.36 -5.29 -34.14
CA THR A 1053 1.10 -4.45 -35.32
C THR A 1053 0.38 -3.17 -34.90
N LYS A 1054 0.97 -2.01 -35.20
CA LYS A 1054 0.36 -0.69 -34.90
C LYS A 1054 -0.83 -0.40 -35.83
N ALA A 1055 -1.69 0.53 -35.46
CA ALA A 1055 -2.68 1.10 -36.38
C ALA A 1055 -2.10 2.36 -37.04
N GLU A 1056 -2.57 2.73 -38.22
CA GLU A 1056 -2.19 4.02 -38.85
C GLU A 1056 -2.91 5.18 -38.17
N GLN A 1057 -4.17 4.97 -37.78
CA GLN A 1057 -5.01 5.98 -37.17
C GLN A 1057 -5.60 5.47 -35.85
N HIS A 1058 -5.53 6.31 -34.83
CA HIS A 1058 -6.09 6.04 -33.51
C HIS A 1058 -7.21 7.03 -33.19
N TYR A 1059 -8.36 6.53 -32.73
CA TYR A 1059 -9.41 7.42 -32.24
C TYR A 1059 -9.16 7.84 -30.78
N PRO A 1060 -9.51 9.09 -30.40
CA PRO A 1060 -9.90 10.19 -31.29
C PRO A 1060 -8.74 10.65 -32.19
N LEU A 1061 -9.06 11.09 -33.42
CA LEU A 1061 -8.08 11.51 -34.43
C LEU A 1061 -7.33 12.78 -33.99
N ASP A 1062 -6.04 12.88 -34.29
CA ASP A 1062 -5.18 14.01 -33.93
C ASP A 1062 -5.73 15.34 -34.43
N ALA A 1063 -6.25 15.39 -35.67
CA ALA A 1063 -6.84 16.60 -36.25
C ALA A 1063 -8.09 17.10 -35.49
N HIS A 1064 -8.85 16.21 -34.84
CA HIS A 1064 -9.98 16.61 -33.99
C HIS A 1064 -9.50 17.14 -32.65
N LEU A 1065 -8.44 16.52 -32.10
CA LEU A 1065 -7.82 16.96 -30.85
C LEU A 1065 -7.16 18.33 -31.00
N GLU A 1066 -6.47 18.60 -32.10
CA GLU A 1066 -5.85 19.90 -32.38
C GLU A 1066 -6.89 21.02 -32.41
N LYS A 1067 -7.98 20.85 -33.19
CA LYS A 1067 -9.05 21.85 -33.26
C LYS A 1067 -9.65 22.20 -31.89
N LEU A 1068 -9.75 21.22 -31.00
CA LEU A 1068 -10.28 21.43 -29.64
C LEU A 1068 -9.25 22.07 -28.72
N LEU A 1069 -8.00 21.61 -28.75
CA LEU A 1069 -6.92 22.21 -27.97
C LEU A 1069 -6.66 23.67 -28.40
N ASP A 1070 -6.86 23.98 -29.68
CA ASP A 1070 -6.74 25.34 -30.24
C ASP A 1070 -7.99 26.22 -29.97
N ALA A 1071 -9.18 25.62 -29.88
CA ALA A 1071 -10.42 26.31 -29.50
C ALA A 1071 -10.50 26.54 -27.99
N GLY A 1072 -9.98 25.61 -27.19
CA GLY A 1072 -9.82 25.65 -25.75
C GLY A 1072 -8.67 26.52 -25.28
N LYS A 1073 -8.53 27.75 -25.82
CA LYS A 1073 -7.61 28.78 -25.29
C LYS A 1073 -8.01 29.32 -23.91
N SER A 1074 -8.96 28.69 -23.23
CA SER A 1074 -9.19 28.91 -21.80
C SER A 1074 -8.26 28.00 -21.01
N ASP A 1075 -7.52 28.56 -20.05
CA ASP A 1075 -6.64 27.85 -19.09
C ASP A 1075 -7.39 26.87 -18.15
N ASP A 1076 -8.64 26.48 -18.47
CA ASP A 1076 -9.48 25.58 -17.70
C ASP A 1076 -9.39 24.14 -18.24
N HIS A 1077 -8.43 23.38 -17.69
CA HIS A 1077 -8.21 21.97 -18.01
C HIS A 1077 -9.46 21.09 -17.81
N PHE A 1078 -10.33 21.43 -16.86
CA PHE A 1078 -11.54 20.65 -16.57
C PHE A 1078 -12.58 20.83 -17.66
N LYS A 1079 -12.78 22.07 -18.11
CA LYS A 1079 -13.66 22.39 -19.24
C LYS A 1079 -13.21 21.72 -20.54
N ILE A 1080 -11.91 21.69 -20.80
CA ILE A 1080 -11.35 20.97 -21.96
C ILE A 1080 -11.71 19.49 -21.90
N LEU A 1081 -11.54 18.81 -20.75
CA LEU A 1081 -11.92 17.41 -20.62
C LEU A 1081 -13.44 17.18 -20.77
N GLU A 1082 -14.29 18.09 -20.27
CA GLU A 1082 -15.75 18.04 -20.45
C GLU A 1082 -16.16 18.15 -21.92
N GLU A 1083 -15.63 19.13 -22.66
CA GLU A 1083 -15.92 19.31 -24.09
C GLU A 1083 -15.48 18.10 -24.93
N MET A 1084 -14.46 17.38 -24.46
CA MET A 1084 -13.92 16.19 -25.11
C MET A 1084 -14.77 14.92 -24.90
N GLU A 1085 -15.70 14.88 -23.95
CA GLU A 1085 -16.54 13.70 -23.71
C GLU A 1085 -17.37 13.31 -24.93
N ASN A 1086 -17.89 14.29 -25.66
CA ASN A 1086 -18.72 14.10 -26.85
C ASN A 1086 -17.93 13.49 -28.02
N ILE A 1087 -16.60 13.53 -27.95
CA ILE A 1087 -15.68 13.16 -29.03
C ILE A 1087 -14.96 11.83 -28.72
N LEU A 1088 -14.92 11.42 -27.44
CA LEU A 1088 -14.01 10.38 -26.93
C LEU A 1088 -14.54 8.93 -26.88
N THR A 1089 -15.78 8.61 -27.25
CA THR A 1089 -16.33 7.28 -26.88
C THR A 1089 -16.14 6.19 -27.95
N GLY A 1090 -15.01 5.50 -27.87
CA GLY A 1090 -14.84 4.14 -28.38
C GLY A 1090 -15.25 3.05 -27.37
N GLU A 1091 -15.77 3.44 -26.20
CA GLU A 1091 -16.08 2.60 -25.04
C GLU A 1091 -17.37 3.09 -24.37
N GLU A 1092 -18.17 2.16 -23.84
CA GLU A 1092 -19.40 2.45 -23.11
C GLU A 1092 -19.27 2.25 -21.60
N GLN A 1093 -19.93 3.11 -20.82
CA GLN A 1093 -20.06 3.03 -19.36
C GLN A 1093 -21.27 2.16 -18.94
N PRO A 1094 -21.35 1.65 -17.69
CA PRO A 1094 -20.38 1.82 -16.59
C PRO A 1094 -19.15 0.92 -16.73
N TYR A 1095 -18.05 1.32 -16.09
CA TYR A 1095 -16.83 0.52 -16.01
C TYR A 1095 -16.90 -0.49 -14.86
N SER A 1096 -16.24 -1.63 -15.04
CA SER A 1096 -16.09 -2.70 -14.06
C SER A 1096 -14.61 -2.92 -13.72
N LEU A 1097 -14.29 -3.15 -12.44
CA LEU A 1097 -12.92 -3.46 -12.01
C LEU A 1097 -12.74 -4.98 -11.96
N ILE A 1098 -11.71 -5.47 -12.64
CA ILE A 1098 -11.30 -6.88 -12.67
C ILE A 1098 -9.93 -7.02 -12.02
N ASN A 1099 -9.82 -7.90 -11.03
CA ASN A 1099 -8.54 -8.29 -10.42
C ASN A 1099 -7.89 -9.36 -11.30
N LEU A 1100 -6.62 -9.18 -11.64
CA LEU A 1100 -5.86 -10.11 -12.50
C LEU A 1100 -4.88 -10.98 -11.71
N LEU A 1101 -4.65 -10.68 -10.42
CA LEU A 1101 -3.81 -11.47 -9.52
C LEU A 1101 -4.62 -11.86 -8.26
N PRO A 1102 -4.28 -12.98 -7.59
CA PRO A 1102 -4.77 -13.25 -6.25
C PRO A 1102 -4.22 -12.19 -5.27
N SER A 1103 -5.02 -11.76 -4.29
CA SER A 1103 -4.53 -10.86 -3.23
C SER A 1103 -3.74 -11.69 -2.20
N GLU A 1104 -2.44 -11.38 -2.05
CA GLU A 1104 -1.56 -12.03 -1.06
C GLU A 1104 -0.91 -11.03 -0.10
N ALA A 1105 -1.32 -9.76 -0.17
CA ALA A 1105 -0.69 -8.68 0.58
C ALA A 1105 -1.47 -8.37 1.86
N ASP A 1106 -0.74 -7.95 2.89
CA ASP A 1106 -1.30 -7.41 4.12
C ASP A 1106 -2.05 -6.10 3.81
N GLU A 1107 -3.39 -6.15 3.81
CA GLU A 1107 -4.22 -5.04 3.33
C GLU A 1107 -4.12 -3.77 4.19
N SER A 1108 -3.64 -3.90 5.44
CA SER A 1108 -3.43 -2.79 6.37
C SER A 1108 -2.23 -1.92 6.02
N ARG A 1109 -1.39 -2.33 5.06
CA ARG A 1109 -0.23 -1.56 4.61
C ARG A 1109 -0.61 -0.50 3.58
N ARG A 1110 0.20 0.55 3.51
CA ARG A 1110 0.04 1.62 2.53
C ARG A 1110 0.12 1.08 1.10
N LYS A 1111 -0.71 1.61 0.21
CA LYS A 1111 -0.84 1.16 -1.18
C LYS A 1111 -0.36 2.22 -2.15
N VAL A 1112 0.51 1.83 -3.07
CA VAL A 1112 0.87 2.63 -4.23
C VAL A 1112 0.24 2.00 -5.46
N LEU A 1113 -0.41 2.82 -6.28
CA LEU A 1113 -0.88 2.40 -7.59
C LEU A 1113 0.01 3.03 -8.67
N CYS A 1114 0.60 2.18 -9.50
CA CYS A 1114 1.31 2.60 -10.69
C CYS A 1114 0.43 2.34 -11.92
N ALA A 1115 0.08 3.40 -12.64
CA ALA A 1115 -0.83 3.35 -13.78
C ALA A 1115 -0.34 4.24 -14.92
N PHE A 1116 -1.03 4.17 -16.05
CA PHE A 1116 -0.66 4.92 -17.25
C PHE A 1116 -1.81 5.82 -17.72
N SER A 1117 -1.49 7.06 -18.06
CA SER A 1117 -2.47 7.96 -18.66
C SER A 1117 -2.59 7.71 -20.16
N SER A 1118 -3.80 7.90 -20.69
CA SER A 1118 -4.06 7.83 -22.12
C SER A 1118 -5.13 8.85 -22.51
N PRO A 1119 -5.26 9.17 -23.82
CA PRO A 1119 -6.36 10.01 -24.32
C PRO A 1119 -7.75 9.52 -23.90
N LYS A 1120 -7.92 8.21 -23.71
CA LYS A 1120 -9.13 7.56 -23.16
C LYS A 1120 -9.06 7.53 -21.63
N HIS A 1121 -9.07 8.72 -21.03
CA HIS A 1121 -8.79 8.94 -19.60
C HIS A 1121 -9.82 8.32 -18.64
N LYS A 1122 -11.03 8.00 -19.10
CA LYS A 1122 -12.12 7.47 -18.26
C LYS A 1122 -11.77 6.18 -17.52
N ARG A 1123 -10.88 5.32 -18.07
CA ARG A 1123 -10.39 4.13 -17.37
C ARG A 1123 -9.53 4.46 -16.15
N LEU A 1124 -8.66 5.47 -16.28
CA LEU A 1124 -7.82 5.95 -15.18
C LEU A 1124 -8.69 6.50 -14.05
N PHE A 1125 -9.69 7.31 -14.40
CA PHE A 1125 -10.63 7.90 -13.45
C PHE A 1125 -11.54 6.83 -12.80
N GLY A 1126 -11.98 5.83 -13.58
CA GLY A 1126 -12.73 4.69 -13.05
C GLY A 1126 -11.93 3.85 -12.05
N LEU A 1127 -10.63 3.67 -12.27
CA LEU A 1127 -9.74 2.98 -11.33
C LEU A 1127 -9.59 3.77 -10.03
N ILE A 1128 -9.23 5.05 -10.15
CA ILE A 1128 -9.01 5.99 -9.04
C ILE A 1128 -10.24 6.15 -8.14
N SER A 1129 -11.44 6.14 -8.72
CA SER A 1129 -12.69 6.28 -7.96
C SER A 1129 -13.11 5.00 -7.23
N SER A 1130 -12.67 3.83 -7.71
CA SER A 1130 -13.11 2.53 -7.21
C SER A 1130 -12.38 2.07 -5.94
N LYS A 1131 -11.16 2.57 -5.69
CA LYS A 1131 -10.30 2.18 -4.58
C LYS A 1131 -9.52 3.38 -4.04
N GLU A 1132 -9.19 3.32 -2.75
CA GLU A 1132 -8.33 4.31 -2.12
C GLU A 1132 -6.86 3.89 -2.17
N TYR A 1133 -5.99 4.86 -2.45
CA TYR A 1133 -4.55 4.70 -2.56
C TYR A 1133 -3.84 5.80 -1.78
N ASP A 1134 -2.72 5.47 -1.16
CA ASP A 1134 -1.87 6.44 -0.45
C ASP A 1134 -1.00 7.25 -1.39
N ARG A 1135 -0.59 6.61 -2.49
CA ARG A 1135 0.25 7.23 -3.51
C ARG A 1135 -0.11 6.75 -4.90
N PHE A 1136 0.09 7.64 -5.86
CA PHE A 1136 -0.16 7.37 -7.27
C PHE A 1136 1.02 7.76 -8.16
N GLU A 1137 1.46 6.83 -8.99
CA GLU A 1137 2.52 7.02 -9.98
C GLU A 1137 1.93 6.89 -11.38
N ILE A 1138 1.94 7.99 -12.16
CA ILE A 1138 1.33 8.03 -13.48
C ILE A 1138 2.40 8.16 -14.57
N GLY A 1139 2.54 7.12 -15.38
CA GLY A 1139 3.27 7.21 -16.65
C GLY A 1139 2.40 7.89 -17.72
N THR A 1140 2.82 9.04 -18.25
CA THR A 1140 2.14 9.76 -19.34
C THR A 1140 2.96 9.73 -20.63
N PRO A 1141 2.34 9.60 -21.82
CA PRO A 1141 3.06 9.75 -23.07
C PRO A 1141 3.73 11.12 -23.20
N ILE A 1142 4.87 11.17 -23.89
CA ILE A 1142 5.59 12.42 -24.21
C ILE A 1142 4.65 13.41 -24.89
N SER A 1143 4.60 14.64 -24.36
CA SER A 1143 3.55 15.64 -24.64
C SER A 1143 3.66 16.38 -26.00
N LYS A 1144 4.40 15.82 -26.96
CA LYS A 1144 4.61 16.46 -28.28
C LYS A 1144 3.41 16.33 -29.23
N THR A 1145 2.64 15.25 -29.13
CA THR A 1145 1.45 15.03 -29.99
C THR A 1145 0.18 15.53 -29.32
N PRO A 1146 -0.89 15.85 -30.07
CA PRO A 1146 -2.19 16.24 -29.49
C PRO A 1146 -2.74 15.21 -28.50
N ARG A 1147 -2.57 13.92 -28.81
CA ARG A 1147 -2.89 12.80 -27.92
C ARG A 1147 -2.04 12.80 -26.65
N GLY A 1148 -0.73 13.06 -26.79
CA GLY A 1148 0.19 13.19 -25.66
C GLY A 1148 -0.20 14.32 -24.73
N LYS A 1149 -0.53 15.50 -25.29
CA LYS A 1149 -1.04 16.66 -24.52
C LYS A 1149 -2.31 16.32 -23.75
N LEU A 1150 -3.28 15.66 -24.40
CA LEU A 1150 -4.51 15.25 -23.72
C LEU A 1150 -4.25 14.25 -22.59
N ALA A 1151 -3.42 13.24 -22.82
CA ALA A 1151 -3.06 12.29 -21.78
C ALA A 1151 -2.35 12.99 -20.60
N LYS A 1152 -1.53 14.00 -20.85
CA LYS A 1152 -0.90 14.82 -19.81
C LYS A 1152 -1.91 15.64 -19.03
N ILE A 1153 -2.90 16.27 -19.69
CA ILE A 1153 -4.01 16.97 -19.02
C ILE A 1153 -4.79 16.00 -18.12
N ALA A 1154 -5.13 14.81 -18.64
CA ALA A 1154 -5.80 13.79 -17.85
C ALA A 1154 -4.96 13.28 -16.67
N ALA A 1155 -3.64 13.14 -16.85
CA ALA A 1155 -2.72 12.77 -15.78
C ALA A 1155 -2.69 13.86 -14.70
N ASN A 1156 -2.61 15.13 -15.09
CA ASN A 1156 -2.64 16.27 -14.17
C ASN A 1156 -3.95 16.33 -13.38
N VAL A 1157 -5.09 16.09 -14.03
CA VAL A 1157 -6.40 16.06 -13.36
C VAL A 1157 -6.50 14.87 -12.40
N ALA A 1158 -6.06 13.67 -12.81
CA ALA A 1158 -5.98 12.50 -11.93
C ALA A 1158 -5.05 12.72 -10.73
N ALA A 1159 -3.84 13.24 -10.97
CA ALA A 1159 -2.87 13.54 -9.93
C ALA A 1159 -3.38 14.63 -8.99
N GLY A 1160 -4.13 15.61 -9.54
CA GLY A 1160 -4.77 16.65 -8.77
C GLY A 1160 -5.62 16.08 -7.64
N GLU A 1161 -6.43 15.04 -7.87
CA GLU A 1161 -7.28 14.41 -6.85
C GLU A 1161 -6.53 13.90 -5.62
N PHE A 1162 -5.23 13.62 -5.74
CA PHE A 1162 -4.41 13.09 -4.65
C PHE A 1162 -3.35 14.11 -4.20
N THR A 1163 -3.16 14.21 -2.89
CA THR A 1163 -2.08 15.04 -2.33
C THR A 1163 -0.69 14.47 -2.64
N SER A 1164 -0.60 13.15 -2.85
CA SER A 1164 0.63 12.39 -3.11
C SER A 1164 0.56 11.65 -4.46
N ALA A 1165 0.70 12.39 -5.55
CA ALA A 1165 0.79 11.81 -6.90
C ALA A 1165 1.98 12.39 -7.68
N GLU A 1166 2.62 11.56 -8.48
CA GLU A 1166 3.74 11.94 -9.36
C GLU A 1166 3.45 11.52 -10.79
N ILE A 1167 3.85 12.39 -11.73
CA ILE A 1167 3.66 12.17 -13.16
C ILE A 1167 5.04 12.09 -13.81
N SER A 1168 5.28 11.00 -14.54
CA SER A 1168 6.51 10.78 -15.30
C SER A 1168 6.19 10.68 -16.79
N GLU A 1169 6.86 11.48 -17.63
CA GLU A 1169 6.76 11.33 -19.08
C GLU A 1169 7.55 10.10 -19.55
N ILE A 1170 6.93 9.25 -20.36
CA ILE A 1170 7.52 8.04 -20.96
C ILE A 1170 7.04 7.87 -22.41
N ASP A 1171 7.83 7.27 -23.30
CA ASP A 1171 7.32 6.85 -24.60
C ASP A 1171 6.40 5.63 -24.45
N SER A 1172 5.10 5.85 -24.65
CA SER A 1172 4.06 4.80 -24.60
C SER A 1172 4.24 3.63 -25.59
N ASN A 1173 5.13 3.79 -26.58
CA ASN A 1173 5.48 2.76 -27.55
C ASN A 1173 6.81 2.05 -27.25
N ASP A 1174 7.63 2.57 -26.33
CA ASP A 1174 8.88 1.94 -25.93
C ASP A 1174 8.67 1.01 -24.73
N ILE A 1175 8.77 -0.29 -25.00
CA ILE A 1175 8.65 -1.31 -23.97
C ILE A 1175 9.77 -1.21 -22.92
N ASN A 1176 10.98 -0.82 -23.31
CA ASN A 1176 12.12 -0.70 -22.39
C ASN A 1176 11.91 0.46 -21.43
N GLU A 1177 11.43 1.60 -21.93
CA GLU A 1177 11.16 2.76 -21.09
C GLU A 1177 10.03 2.48 -20.10
N ALA A 1178 8.95 1.84 -20.54
CA ALA A 1178 7.84 1.43 -19.67
C ALA A 1178 8.30 0.46 -18.56
N ILE A 1179 9.14 -0.53 -18.89
CA ILE A 1179 9.68 -1.48 -17.91
C ILE A 1179 10.62 -0.77 -16.92
N LYS A 1180 11.52 0.11 -17.39
CA LYS A 1180 12.43 0.87 -16.52
C LYS A 1180 11.66 1.77 -15.55
N PHE A 1181 10.61 2.44 -16.02
CA PHE A 1181 9.72 3.24 -15.18
C PHE A 1181 9.07 2.40 -14.08
N LEU A 1182 8.49 1.25 -14.42
CA LEU A 1182 7.85 0.34 -13.47
C LEU A 1182 8.82 -0.21 -12.42
N PHE A 1183 10.02 -0.66 -12.83
CA PHE A 1183 11.04 -1.17 -11.90
C PHE A 1183 11.56 -0.09 -10.96
N ARG A 1184 11.68 1.17 -11.41
CA ARG A 1184 12.04 2.31 -10.55
C ARG A 1184 10.97 2.53 -9.49
N CYS A 1185 9.71 2.65 -9.90
CA CYS A 1185 8.59 2.84 -8.98
C CYS A 1185 8.51 1.67 -7.99
N TYR A 1186 8.76 0.43 -8.44
CA TYR A 1186 8.80 -0.74 -7.57
C TYR A 1186 9.88 -0.61 -6.50
N LYS A 1187 11.12 -0.30 -6.89
CA LYS A 1187 12.23 -0.14 -5.93
C LYS A 1187 11.89 0.93 -4.89
N GLU A 1188 11.53 2.12 -5.34
CA GLU A 1188 11.27 3.24 -4.42
C GLU A 1188 10.12 2.93 -3.45
N TRP A 1189 8.99 2.44 -3.95
CA TRP A 1189 7.79 2.35 -3.14
C TRP A 1189 7.66 1.01 -2.43
N TYR A 1190 7.94 -0.11 -3.11
CA TYR A 1190 7.87 -1.43 -2.49
C TYR A 1190 9.10 -1.70 -1.62
N MET A 1191 10.31 -1.57 -2.15
CA MET A 1191 11.54 -1.99 -1.45
C MET A 1191 11.95 -0.99 -0.38
N ASP A 1192 12.09 0.29 -0.76
CA ASP A 1192 12.69 1.29 0.12
C ASP A 1192 11.68 1.86 1.14
N ARG A 1193 10.38 1.89 0.79
CA ARG A 1193 9.33 2.52 1.61
C ARG A 1193 8.21 1.58 2.07
N GLY A 1194 8.27 0.32 1.68
CA GLY A 1194 7.43 -0.74 2.22
C GLY A 1194 5.95 -0.74 1.80
N PHE A 1195 5.59 -0.13 0.68
CA PHE A 1195 4.22 -0.12 0.17
C PHE A 1195 3.83 -1.47 -0.42
N ASN A 1196 2.53 -1.75 -0.42
CA ASN A 1196 1.92 -2.71 -1.34
C ASN A 1196 1.90 -2.07 -2.73
N PHE A 1197 2.54 -2.74 -3.68
CA PHE A 1197 2.68 -2.24 -5.05
C PHE A 1197 1.59 -2.81 -5.94
N GLU A 1198 0.73 -1.96 -6.48
CA GLU A 1198 -0.40 -2.32 -7.32
C GLU A 1198 -0.26 -1.71 -8.73
N LEU A 1199 -0.81 -2.39 -9.73
CA LEU A 1199 -0.71 -2.00 -11.14
C LEU A 1199 -2.08 -1.70 -11.75
N GLY A 1200 -2.17 -0.66 -12.59
CA GLY A 1200 -3.36 -0.33 -13.38
C GLY A 1200 -3.13 -0.48 -14.88
N LEU A 1201 -3.88 -1.38 -15.54
CA LEU A 1201 -3.82 -1.59 -17.00
C LEU A 1201 -4.61 -0.52 -17.78
N THR A 1202 -4.38 0.76 -17.49
CA THR A 1202 -5.12 1.91 -18.04
C THR A 1202 -4.54 2.44 -19.36
N GLY A 1203 -3.28 2.08 -19.69
CA GLY A 1203 -2.51 2.63 -20.82
C GLY A 1203 -2.61 1.92 -22.18
N SER A 1204 -1.49 1.72 -22.87
CA SER A 1204 -1.38 1.01 -24.15
C SER A 1204 -1.29 -0.52 -23.96
N LYS A 1205 -1.29 -1.27 -25.08
CA LYS A 1205 -1.04 -2.73 -25.04
C LYS A 1205 0.41 -3.06 -24.69
N ILE A 1206 1.37 -2.25 -25.17
CA ILE A 1206 2.80 -2.37 -24.81
C ILE A 1206 3.01 -2.13 -23.31
N GLN A 1207 2.30 -1.16 -22.72
CA GLN A 1207 2.34 -0.95 -21.27
C GLN A 1207 1.73 -2.13 -20.49
N ALA A 1208 0.71 -2.81 -21.04
CA ALA A 1208 0.21 -4.04 -20.44
C ALA A 1208 1.27 -5.17 -20.47
N VAL A 1209 2.03 -5.30 -21.55
CA VAL A 1209 3.20 -6.19 -21.60
C VAL A 1209 4.19 -5.83 -20.49
N ALA A 1210 4.56 -4.56 -20.34
CA ALA A 1210 5.49 -4.11 -19.31
C ALA A 1210 5.01 -4.48 -17.88
N CYS A 1211 3.72 -4.29 -17.58
CA CYS A 1211 3.12 -4.74 -16.31
C CYS A 1211 3.20 -6.26 -16.11
N SER A 1212 3.00 -7.03 -17.19
CA SER A 1212 3.09 -8.50 -17.16
C SER A 1212 4.51 -8.96 -16.83
N VAL A 1213 5.49 -8.29 -17.45
CA VAL A 1213 6.92 -8.58 -17.25
C VAL A 1213 7.34 -8.24 -15.83
N LEU A 1214 6.97 -7.05 -15.32
CA LEU A 1214 7.22 -6.70 -13.91
C LEU A 1214 6.62 -7.74 -12.97
N SER A 1215 5.36 -8.12 -13.17
CA SER A 1215 4.63 -9.07 -12.30
C SER A 1215 5.11 -10.52 -12.41
N ALA A 1216 5.81 -10.89 -13.49
CA ALA A 1216 6.49 -12.17 -13.61
C ALA A 1216 7.86 -12.17 -12.89
N SER A 1217 8.53 -11.02 -12.85
CA SER A 1217 9.86 -10.88 -12.22
C SER A 1217 9.80 -10.53 -10.73
N LEU A 1218 8.78 -9.80 -10.30
CA LEU A 1218 8.67 -9.17 -8.98
C LEU A 1218 7.29 -9.36 -8.36
N LYS A 1219 7.21 -9.33 -7.03
CA LYS A 1219 5.96 -9.55 -6.29
C LYS A 1219 5.05 -8.32 -6.36
N VAL A 1220 3.93 -8.44 -7.03
CA VAL A 1220 2.92 -7.37 -7.18
C VAL A 1220 1.70 -7.76 -6.36
N ALA A 1221 1.21 -6.85 -5.52
CA ALA A 1221 0.08 -7.13 -4.63
C ALA A 1221 -1.23 -7.34 -5.41
N GLN A 1222 -1.46 -6.53 -6.44
CA GLN A 1222 -2.61 -6.65 -7.32
C GLN A 1222 -2.36 -5.98 -8.68
N CYS A 1223 -3.02 -6.48 -9.73
CA CYS A 1223 -3.07 -5.84 -11.05
C CYS A 1223 -4.53 -5.70 -11.48
N TYR A 1224 -4.93 -4.48 -11.84
CA TYR A 1224 -6.32 -4.18 -12.20
C TYR A 1224 -6.51 -3.94 -13.68
N TYR A 1225 -7.60 -4.48 -14.20
CA TYR A 1225 -8.17 -4.07 -15.46
C TYR A 1225 -9.50 -3.36 -15.25
N VAL A 1226 -9.65 -2.20 -15.89
CA VAL A 1226 -10.91 -1.46 -15.94
C VAL A 1226 -11.62 -1.81 -17.25
N GLU A 1227 -12.61 -2.69 -17.13
CA GLU A 1227 -13.39 -3.23 -18.23
C GLU A 1227 -14.56 -2.28 -18.58
N PRO A 1228 -14.70 -1.84 -19.84
CA PRO A 1228 -15.88 -1.11 -20.29
C PRO A 1228 -17.09 -2.04 -20.46
N LYS A 1229 -18.31 -1.50 -20.39
CA LYS A 1229 -19.54 -2.27 -20.64
C LYS A 1229 -19.56 -2.88 -22.04
N ASP A 1230 -19.16 -2.09 -23.04
CA ASP A 1230 -19.01 -2.54 -24.43
C ASP A 1230 -18.01 -1.65 -25.19
N PHE A 1231 -17.58 -2.11 -26.36
CA PHE A 1231 -16.72 -1.36 -27.27
C PHE A 1231 -17.53 -0.83 -28.45
N ASN A 1232 -17.19 0.36 -28.95
CA ASN A 1232 -17.73 0.87 -30.21
C ASN A 1232 -16.71 0.63 -31.35
N PRO A 1233 -16.94 -0.36 -32.24
CA PRO A 1233 -15.97 -0.75 -33.26
C PRO A 1233 -15.66 0.37 -34.27
N ILE A 1234 -16.62 1.28 -34.51
CA ILE A 1234 -16.48 2.38 -35.48
C ILE A 1234 -15.50 3.44 -34.97
N LYS A 1235 -15.45 3.66 -33.64
CA LYS A 1235 -14.62 4.69 -32.99
C LYS A 1235 -13.42 4.08 -32.24
N PHE A 1236 -12.77 3.08 -32.83
CA PHE A 1236 -11.64 2.37 -32.18
C PHE A 1236 -10.27 2.71 -32.81
N THR A 1237 -9.91 2.10 -33.93
CA THR A 1237 -8.62 2.25 -34.65
C THR A 1237 -8.82 1.87 -36.11
N ALA A 1238 -8.03 2.45 -37.02
CA ALA A 1238 -8.13 2.18 -38.46
C ALA A 1238 -6.75 2.12 -39.13
N GLY A 1239 -6.68 1.38 -40.25
CA GLY A 1239 -5.44 1.18 -41.01
C GLY A 1239 -4.47 0.18 -40.38
N VAL A 1240 -3.37 -0.12 -41.08
CA VAL A 1240 -2.33 -1.06 -40.64
C VAL A 1240 -0.97 -0.39 -40.66
N GLY A 1241 -0.38 -0.21 -39.49
CA GLY A 1241 0.97 0.34 -39.32
C GLY A 1241 2.06 -0.74 -39.29
N PRO A 1242 3.28 -0.38 -38.87
CA PRO A 1242 4.40 -1.34 -38.81
C PRO A 1242 4.17 -2.44 -37.76
N THR A 1243 4.67 -3.63 -38.08
CA THR A 1243 4.72 -4.79 -37.18
C THR A 1243 6.10 -4.87 -36.51
N SER A 1244 6.12 -5.05 -35.19
CA SER A 1244 7.33 -5.18 -34.39
C SER A 1244 7.33 -6.50 -33.65
N PHE A 1245 8.52 -7.12 -33.56
CA PHE A 1245 8.74 -8.36 -32.83
C PHE A 1245 9.72 -8.13 -31.69
N TYR A 1246 9.38 -8.69 -30.53
CA TYR A 1246 10.22 -8.63 -29.34
C TYR A 1246 10.42 -10.02 -28.78
N LYS A 1247 11.60 -10.31 -28.26
CA LYS A 1247 11.85 -11.43 -27.37
C LYS A 1247 12.22 -10.90 -26.01
N ILE A 1248 11.49 -11.34 -25.00
CA ILE A 1248 11.74 -10.96 -23.60
C ILE A 1248 12.26 -12.20 -22.88
N THR A 1249 13.36 -12.06 -22.15
CA THR A 1249 13.97 -13.11 -21.33
C THR A 1249 14.19 -12.60 -19.91
N LEU A 1250 13.74 -13.33 -18.90
CA LEU A 1250 14.03 -13.01 -17.50
C LEU A 1250 15.48 -13.39 -17.15
N PRO A 1251 16.18 -12.62 -16.30
CA PRO A 1251 17.48 -13.03 -15.77
C PRO A 1251 17.36 -14.31 -14.95
N ASN A 1252 18.44 -15.09 -14.91
CA ASN A 1252 18.53 -16.35 -14.15
C ASN A 1252 18.46 -16.10 -12.65
#